data_AF-A0AAD3D4W2-F1
#
_entry.id   AF-A0AAD3D4W2-F1
#
_cell.length_a   1.000
_cell.length_b   1.000
_cell.length_c   1.000
_cell.angle_alpha   90.00
_cell.angle_beta   90.00
_cell.angle_gamma   90.00
#
_symmetry.space_group_name_H-M   'P 1'
#
loop_
_entity.id
_entity.type
_entity.pdbx_description
1 polymer ?
#
loop_
_entity_poly.entity_id
_entity_poly.type
_entity_poly.pdbx_seq_one_letter_code
_entity_poly.pdbx_strand_id
1 'polypeptide(L)'
;MFEPEDINEAVDVLISLIVVLPISKPSGEKKFIFTKPKRDVNGAVFSDYLTTERCGRSVKQDDVDALLTIIGALKTNNSGQATFYKKTLRKNLLIQKSGLNIEFGTDYRPSKGSNKKSTHVVTICVREPLSTVKVKYDLQTKDKRKKEKDRKELRNYLERLERKLQSSSPSPSESSTESDTSTSPTSSSSSTESDTSTSPTSSSQAPSASNKRTLSESSDTDMEDQVEENAKRIKMAIESFLPQLKSPPAIQKVTNATSKIDAASKLNFDLRPRFYEGKEIAITETPHILSDNTKYLILIKVLALGYNKSSSNKEKTKIANAARRHVYYILGYDKEPPSKDLRRVFEYLDPYAKFAKDESADIPDKIGTKRKRKERESKVGKIMKINPKAMKTAFRYANYAIGTDEPFKRIAKTMAEKLTKDEELLPQGTIERPIKLTKDDLRNWFNNHGGKCKKPVVRPRLTEDHKKRRREWCPKMKKHVDEGSHLCFLDEKWVYMKNGRKKDKHMPIEEWEKEDEECQKYKVGERKARSKRFPSKVMTMGVVAPPVTDPEILRQALTKNGQLNPDGTYQPWRNGRIFMKRVSKMKETKRASSHTKFHDSVKIQELFRKNDWHAHYDPKNERLTVGDLLDNIVEHYGLDDNVSNFLCLQYKDFKRKNFRTVNLTRENEDEVIKRQIKTAPDTYREIEINDLQLCVYIPKGTMVEVDCTCDSAFMLSVMDELGESVRNYYFWIPRDVKIYKVLDNAGGHGTDEVVRTYRDYLLEKYNIVLLHQVPRSPETNLLDLGIWMSIQSAVDRMSHGNRHDVDVVWRELIAVWDQYDSKKIEAVYKRWQKVLDLIILDDGGNRLVEKFRGKLTIDPLLVEQKEEEHLQQRLSEQIENRNAELQNEEAESNSNDEEEMPFEDDPEQEEEIRMHMTEQDFEQMNEEDDEDDDDDDEDSDDDDESDEDSDDEDDDSDY
;
A
#
# COMPACT_ATOMS: atom_id res chain seq x y z
N MET A 1 58.60 -19.35 39.68
CA MET A 1 58.69 -19.96 38.35
C MET A 1 57.43 -20.81 38.19
N PHE A 2 56.80 -20.75 37.01
CA PHE A 2 56.15 -21.82 36.23
C PHE A 2 55.63 -23.11 36.93
N GLU A 3 54.50 -23.71 36.55
CA GLU A 3 53.56 -23.54 35.40
C GLU A 3 52.07 -23.50 35.88
N PRO A 4 51.08 -23.20 35.01
CA PRO A 4 49.67 -22.95 35.41
C PRO A 4 48.65 -23.99 34.89
N GLU A 5 48.24 -24.93 35.75
CA GLU A 5 47.04 -25.77 35.55
C GLU A 5 46.16 -25.72 36.84
N ASP A 6 44.96 -26.33 36.83
CA ASP A 6 44.01 -26.46 37.96
C ASP A 6 43.28 -25.20 38.51
N ILE A 7 43.11 -24.11 37.73
CA ILE A 7 42.07 -23.09 38.02
C ILE A 7 41.26 -22.76 36.76
N ASN A 8 40.23 -23.56 36.46
CA ASN A 8 39.25 -23.23 35.40
C ASN A 8 37.81 -23.76 35.58
N GLU A 9 37.46 -24.40 36.71
CA GLU A 9 36.08 -24.95 36.93
C GLU A 9 35.35 -24.37 38.16
N ALA A 10 35.86 -23.28 38.76
CA ALA A 10 35.33 -22.73 40.02
C ALA A 10 35.08 -21.20 40.06
N VAL A 11 35.28 -20.47 38.96
CA VAL A 11 35.26 -18.99 38.96
C VAL A 11 33.96 -18.38 38.44
N ASP A 12 33.27 -19.04 37.50
CA ASP A 12 32.14 -18.49 36.74
C ASP A 12 30.80 -18.37 37.52
N VAL A 13 30.83 -18.56 38.84
CA VAL A 13 29.64 -18.53 39.72
C VAL A 13 29.72 -17.42 40.80
N LEU A 14 30.89 -16.78 41.01
CA LEU A 14 31.14 -16.00 42.24
C LEU A 14 31.65 -14.56 42.07
N ILE A 15 31.53 -13.94 40.89
CA ILE A 15 31.76 -12.49 40.71
C ILE A 15 30.51 -11.81 40.14
N SER A 16 29.50 -11.56 41.00
CA SER A 16 28.36 -10.68 40.71
C SER A 16 27.63 -10.17 41.95
N LEU A 17 28.37 -9.74 42.99
CA LEU A 17 27.79 -9.01 44.14
C LEU A 17 28.81 -8.05 44.78
N ILE A 18 28.45 -6.77 44.83
CA ILE A 18 29.06 -5.67 45.62
C ILE A 18 30.51 -5.27 45.26
N VAL A 19 30.63 -4.27 44.38
CA VAL A 19 31.54 -3.11 44.59
C VAL A 19 30.71 -1.84 44.45
N VAL A 20 31.05 -0.80 45.22
CA VAL A 20 30.29 0.46 45.39
C VAL A 20 31.03 1.63 44.74
N LEU A 21 30.29 2.70 44.39
CA LEU A 21 30.66 4.14 44.27
C LEU A 21 30.13 4.78 42.97
N PRO A 22 29.97 6.12 42.88
CA PRO A 22 29.64 7.09 43.93
C PRO A 22 28.38 7.93 43.58
N ILE A 23 27.77 8.60 44.57
CA ILE A 23 26.68 9.56 44.33
C ILE A 23 27.26 10.97 44.15
N SER A 24 27.17 11.52 42.94
CA SER A 24 27.34 12.95 42.67
C SER A 24 25.98 13.64 42.53
N LYS A 25 25.80 14.80 43.20
CA LYS A 25 24.65 15.69 42.99
C LYS A 25 24.99 16.72 41.91
N PRO A 26 24.01 17.15 41.10
CA PRO A 26 23.36 18.45 41.36
C PRO A 26 21.84 18.28 41.60
N SER A 27 21.26 18.73 42.70
CA SER A 27 20.67 20.07 42.89
C SER A 27 19.49 20.40 41.95
N GLY A 28 18.27 20.12 42.41
CA GLY A 28 17.02 20.36 41.67
C GLY A 28 15.75 20.24 42.53
N GLU A 29 15.79 20.71 43.78
CA GLU A 29 14.70 20.51 44.75
C GLU A 29 13.47 21.40 44.45
N LYS A 30 12.50 20.87 43.71
CA LYS A 30 11.18 21.51 43.52
C LYS A 30 10.29 21.29 44.74
N LYS A 31 10.20 22.29 45.63
CA LYS A 31 9.21 22.34 46.71
C LYS A 31 7.83 22.72 46.17
N PHE A 32 6.80 21.96 46.55
CA PHE A 32 5.40 22.33 46.40
C PHE A 32 4.82 22.72 47.77
N ILE A 33 4.14 23.85 47.84
CA ILE A 33 3.48 24.35 49.05
C ILE A 33 2.03 24.67 48.69
N PHE A 34 1.08 24.04 49.39
CA PHE A 34 -0.35 24.24 49.16
C PHE A 34 -0.97 25.07 50.29
N THR A 35 -1.67 26.14 49.93
CA THR A 35 -2.43 27.00 50.85
C THR A 35 -3.91 27.01 50.45
N LYS A 36 -4.82 26.95 51.43
CA LYS A 36 -6.27 26.94 51.17
C LYS A 36 -6.77 28.35 50.79
N PRO A 37 -7.52 28.52 49.69
CA PRO A 37 -8.28 29.75 49.44
C PRO A 37 -9.53 29.82 50.35
N LYS A 38 -10.06 31.03 50.52
CA LYS A 38 -11.38 31.29 51.14
C LYS A 38 -12.48 31.31 50.07
N ARG A 39 -13.74 31.17 50.49
CA ARG A 39 -14.92 31.56 49.72
C ARG A 39 -15.30 33.01 50.05
N ASP A 40 -16.00 33.67 49.14
CA ASP A 40 -16.77 34.88 49.41
C ASP A 40 -18.22 34.73 48.87
N VAL A 41 -19.07 35.71 49.17
CA VAL A 41 -20.53 35.60 49.08
C VAL A 41 -21.07 36.23 47.79
N ASN A 42 -21.33 35.40 46.77
CA ASN A 42 -22.49 35.48 45.88
C ASN A 42 -22.47 34.30 44.89
N GLY A 43 -23.49 33.44 44.92
CA GLY A 43 -23.52 32.20 44.14
C GLY A 43 -24.03 32.39 42.72
N ALA A 44 -23.14 32.43 41.73
CA ALA A 44 -23.47 32.28 40.32
C ALA A 44 -22.41 31.40 39.64
N VAL A 45 -22.83 30.53 38.70
CA VAL A 45 -21.92 29.74 37.87
C VAL A 45 -22.10 30.17 36.43
N PHE A 46 -21.07 30.79 35.87
CA PHE A 46 -20.85 30.91 34.43
C PHE A 46 -19.54 30.22 34.10
N SER A 47 -19.51 29.46 33.02
CA SER A 47 -18.30 28.84 32.49
C SER A 47 -17.71 29.71 31.41
N ASP A 48 -16.59 30.37 31.69
CA ASP A 48 -15.66 30.80 30.65
C ASP A 48 -14.22 30.83 31.17
N TYR A 49 -13.27 30.77 30.24
CA TYR A 49 -11.84 30.60 30.51
C TYR A 49 -11.12 31.93 30.75
N LEU A 50 -10.11 31.92 31.63
CA LEU A 50 -8.97 32.84 31.52
C LEU A 50 -7.64 32.14 31.80
N THR A 51 -6.79 32.14 30.76
CA THR A 51 -5.33 32.26 30.76
C THR A 51 -4.49 31.63 31.88
N THR A 52 -3.55 30.77 31.49
CA THR A 52 -2.23 30.66 32.12
C THR A 52 -1.13 30.76 31.05
N GLU A 53 -0.08 31.52 31.33
CA GLU A 53 1.12 31.53 30.50
C GLU A 53 1.92 30.22 30.62
N ARG A 54 2.58 29.84 29.53
CA ARG A 54 3.71 28.89 29.43
C ARG A 54 3.52 27.45 29.94
N CYS A 55 3.50 26.55 28.96
CA CYS A 55 3.88 25.13 29.05
C CYS A 55 2.98 24.21 29.90
N GLY A 56 1.96 23.61 29.26
CA GLY A 56 1.21 22.50 29.86
C GLY A 56 0.42 21.63 28.89
N ARG A 57 0.93 20.42 28.61
CA ARG A 57 0.08 19.21 28.46
C ARG A 57 0.79 17.98 29.02
N SER A 58 0.41 17.60 30.23
CA SER A 58 0.64 16.27 30.80
C SER A 58 -0.50 15.91 31.76
N VAL A 59 -1.29 14.89 31.40
CA VAL A 59 -2.34 14.22 32.22
C VAL A 59 -3.52 15.11 32.66
N LYS A 60 -4.74 14.55 32.69
CA LYS A 60 -5.92 15.19 33.28
C LYS A 60 -6.13 14.70 34.72
N GLN A 61 -6.61 15.58 35.60
CA GLN A 61 -6.91 15.20 36.99
C GLN A 61 -8.01 14.14 37.08
N ASP A 62 -8.91 14.06 36.10
CA ASP A 62 -9.96 13.03 36.01
C ASP A 62 -9.37 11.60 36.06
N ASP A 63 -8.20 11.39 35.44
CA ASP A 63 -7.48 10.10 35.44
C ASP A 63 -6.83 9.79 36.81
N VAL A 64 -6.53 10.84 37.60
CA VAL A 64 -5.94 10.72 38.95
C VAL A 64 -7.02 10.47 40.00
N ASP A 65 -8.18 11.11 39.88
CA ASP A 65 -9.30 10.91 40.81
C ASP A 65 -9.98 9.55 40.61
N ALA A 66 -9.94 9.00 39.39
CA ALA A 66 -10.25 7.59 39.12
C ALA A 66 -9.31 6.62 39.86
N LEU A 67 -8.01 6.94 39.92
CA LEU A 67 -6.99 6.17 40.65
C LEU A 67 -7.18 6.24 42.17
N LEU A 68 -7.50 7.41 42.72
CA LEU A 68 -7.74 7.58 44.15
C LEU A 68 -9.06 6.93 44.62
N THR A 69 -10.08 6.89 43.75
CA THR A 69 -11.36 6.21 44.04
C THR A 69 -11.17 4.70 44.29
N ILE A 70 -10.19 4.06 43.62
CA ILE A 70 -9.85 2.64 43.83
C ILE A 70 -9.21 2.39 45.21
N ILE A 71 -8.56 3.40 45.80
CA ILE A 71 -7.89 3.32 47.11
C ILE A 71 -8.87 3.60 48.27
N GLY A 72 -9.89 4.44 48.05
CA GLY A 72 -10.82 4.89 49.10
C GLY A 72 -11.90 3.89 49.55
N ALA A 73 -12.07 2.77 48.85
CA ALA A 73 -13.23 1.88 49.03
C ALA A 73 -13.00 0.72 50.05
N LEU A 74 -12.45 0.99 51.24
CA LEU A 74 -12.53 0.09 52.41
C LEU A 74 -12.10 0.79 53.72
N LYS A 75 -12.78 0.47 54.84
CA LYS A 75 -12.61 1.00 56.22
C LYS A 75 -13.16 2.44 56.40
N THR A 76 -14.15 2.73 57.26
CA THR A 76 -14.90 1.92 58.26
C THR A 76 -16.39 2.32 58.36
N ASN A 77 -17.21 1.44 58.94
CA ASN A 77 -18.65 1.60 59.27
C ASN A 77 -19.00 2.98 59.87
N ASN A 78 -20.11 3.65 59.51
CA ASN A 78 -21.48 3.27 59.88
C ASN A 78 -22.56 4.05 59.08
N SER A 79 -23.77 3.49 59.00
CA SER A 79 -25.07 4.14 58.69
C SER A 79 -25.20 5.08 57.47
N GLY A 80 -26.10 4.76 56.51
CA GLY A 80 -26.60 5.74 55.53
C GLY A 80 -27.03 5.15 54.17
N GLN A 81 -28.34 5.14 53.91
CA GLN A 81 -29.03 4.54 52.76
C GLN A 81 -28.66 5.08 51.35
N ALA A 82 -28.74 4.17 50.34
CA ALA A 82 -29.35 4.38 49.00
C ALA A 82 -28.66 5.32 47.95
N THR A 83 -28.81 5.20 46.61
CA THR A 83 -29.36 4.15 45.70
C THR A 83 -28.92 4.34 44.24
N PHE A 84 -28.86 3.26 43.43
CA PHE A 84 -28.80 3.21 41.93
C PHE A 84 -27.58 3.91 41.26
N TYR A 85 -27.24 3.70 39.98
CA TYR A 85 -27.78 2.86 38.90
C TYR A 85 -26.65 2.03 38.23
N LYS A 86 -26.97 0.94 37.51
CA LYS A 86 -25.98 -0.07 37.05
C LYS A 86 -26.07 -0.34 35.54
N LYS A 87 -24.98 -0.19 34.78
CA LYS A 87 -24.87 -0.70 33.39
C LYS A 87 -23.44 -1.06 32.97
N THR A 88 -23.31 -2.20 32.31
CA THR A 88 -22.18 -2.64 31.44
C THR A 88 -20.74 -2.56 31.99
N LEU A 89 -20.28 -3.62 32.66
CA LEU A 89 -18.90 -4.11 32.48
C LEU A 89 -18.81 -5.61 32.83
N ARG A 90 -18.48 -6.45 31.83
CA ARG A 90 -18.22 -7.89 31.98
C ARG A 90 -17.18 -8.34 30.95
N LYS A 91 -15.92 -8.48 31.37
CA LYS A 91 -14.90 -9.32 30.73
C LYS A 91 -13.73 -9.56 31.69
N ASN A 92 -13.62 -10.81 32.11
CA ASN A 92 -12.43 -11.53 32.59
C ASN A 92 -11.30 -10.72 33.25
N LEU A 93 -11.31 -10.67 34.58
CA LEU A 93 -10.11 -10.42 35.38
C LEU A 93 -9.78 -11.72 36.14
N LEU A 94 -8.61 -12.32 35.87
CA LEU A 94 -8.15 -13.55 36.52
C LEU A 94 -6.88 -13.27 37.32
N ILE A 95 -7.04 -12.72 38.53
CA ILE A 95 -5.92 -12.45 39.43
C ILE A 95 -5.65 -13.72 40.26
N GLN A 96 -4.49 -14.35 40.04
CA GLN A 96 -3.89 -15.24 41.04
C GLN A 96 -3.16 -14.41 42.09
N LYS A 97 -3.25 -14.82 43.36
CA LYS A 97 -2.58 -14.16 44.49
C LYS A 97 -1.07 -14.40 44.44
N SER A 98 -0.28 -13.35 44.66
CA SER A 98 1.05 -13.40 45.26
C SER A 98 1.04 -12.52 46.52
N GLY A 99 1.81 -12.91 47.55
CA GLY A 99 1.82 -12.22 48.84
C GLY A 99 2.73 -10.99 48.82
N LEU A 100 2.22 -9.87 49.34
CA LEU A 100 2.97 -8.61 49.52
C LEU A 100 2.90 -8.22 51.01
N ASN A 101 4.06 -8.22 51.68
CA ASN A 101 4.19 -7.62 53.00
C ASN A 101 4.60 -6.15 52.84
N ILE A 102 4.04 -5.27 53.67
CA ILE A 102 4.33 -3.84 53.70
C ILE A 102 4.66 -3.48 55.15
N GLU A 103 5.87 -2.96 55.38
CA GLU A 103 6.29 -2.42 56.67
C GLU A 103 6.21 -0.89 56.65
N PHE A 104 5.90 -0.30 57.80
CA PHE A 104 5.75 1.15 57.97
C PHE A 104 6.76 1.66 58.99
N GLY A 105 7.73 2.47 58.55
CA GLY A 105 8.68 3.16 59.40
C GLY A 105 8.29 4.63 59.62
N THR A 106 8.44 5.12 60.85
CA THR A 106 8.22 6.54 61.20
C THR A 106 9.44 7.11 61.91
N ASP A 107 10.32 7.79 61.16
CA ASP A 107 11.45 8.53 61.73
C ASP A 107 11.00 9.89 62.28
N TYR A 108 11.54 10.26 63.45
CA TYR A 108 11.28 11.55 64.10
C TYR A 108 12.59 12.32 64.33
N ARG A 109 12.71 13.51 63.75
CA ARG A 109 13.82 14.45 64.01
C ARG A 109 13.30 15.79 64.54
N PRO A 110 13.72 16.23 65.74
CA PRO A 110 13.31 17.53 66.27
C PRO A 110 14.17 18.68 65.73
N SER A 111 13.55 19.67 65.08
CA SER A 111 14.17 20.96 64.77
C SER A 111 13.81 22.00 65.82
N LYS A 112 14.81 22.61 66.47
CA LYS A 112 14.60 23.75 67.39
C LYS A 112 14.34 25.03 66.58
N GLY A 113 13.29 25.79 66.93
CA GLY A 113 13.17 27.20 66.55
C GLY A 113 11.84 27.62 65.89
N SER A 114 11.04 28.39 66.64
CA SER A 114 9.90 29.24 66.19
C SER A 114 8.66 28.56 65.57
N ASN A 115 7.49 29.08 65.96
CA ASN A 115 6.16 28.53 65.69
C ASN A 115 5.79 28.38 64.20
N LYS A 116 5.69 27.13 63.72
CA LYS A 116 4.67 26.67 62.74
C LYS A 116 4.56 25.13 62.76
N LYS A 117 3.51 24.60 62.13
CA LYS A 117 2.99 23.24 62.34
C LYS A 117 3.96 22.15 61.87
N SER A 118 4.05 21.06 62.63
CA SER A 118 4.73 19.83 62.22
C SER A 118 4.05 19.19 61.01
N THR A 119 4.86 18.55 60.15
CA THR A 119 4.39 17.76 59.01
C THR A 119 4.99 16.36 59.15
N HIS A 120 4.14 15.33 59.15
CA HIS A 120 4.60 13.94 59.16
C HIS A 120 4.90 13.48 57.73
N VAL A 121 6.03 12.81 57.54
CA VAL A 121 6.40 12.15 56.28
C VAL A 121 6.36 10.65 56.52
N VAL A 122 5.59 9.93 55.72
CA VAL A 122 5.56 8.46 55.72
C VAL A 122 6.33 7.97 54.50
N THR A 123 7.31 7.11 54.72
CA THR A 123 8.07 6.47 53.64
C THR A 123 7.61 5.02 53.52
N ILE A 124 7.23 4.60 52.32
CA ILE A 124 6.83 3.21 52.03
C ILE A 124 7.95 2.58 51.19
N CYS A 125 8.39 1.39 51.58
CA CYS A 125 9.40 0.63 50.87
C CYS A 125 8.84 -0.76 50.51
N VAL A 126 9.11 -1.23 49.30
CA VAL A 126 8.62 -2.52 48.78
C VAL A 126 9.83 -3.34 48.34
N ARG A 127 9.83 -4.64 48.67
CA ARG A 127 10.85 -5.61 48.26
C ARG A 127 10.18 -6.89 47.75
N GLU A 128 10.71 -7.48 46.70
CA GLU A 128 10.24 -8.75 46.15
C GLU A 128 11.09 -9.93 46.66
N PRO A 129 10.49 -11.12 46.89
CA PRO A 129 11.24 -12.35 47.16
C PRO A 129 11.59 -13.08 45.85
N LEU A 130 12.84 -13.50 45.70
CA LEU A 130 13.28 -14.37 44.59
C LEU A 130 12.60 -15.74 44.67
N SER A 131 12.04 -16.23 43.56
CA SER A 131 11.59 -17.62 43.41
C SER A 131 11.65 -18.09 41.95
N THR A 132 11.70 -19.41 41.75
CA THR A 132 12.14 -20.04 40.50
C THR A 132 11.16 -19.93 39.32
N VAL A 133 11.68 -19.54 38.15
CA VAL A 133 10.90 -19.43 36.91
C VAL A 133 10.65 -20.82 36.30
N LYS A 134 9.37 -21.20 36.16
CA LYS A 134 8.96 -22.30 35.27
C LYS A 134 8.49 -21.75 33.93
N VAL A 135 9.32 -21.91 32.89
CA VAL A 135 9.01 -21.43 31.53
C VAL A 135 7.83 -22.20 30.93
N LYS A 136 6.82 -21.47 30.43
CA LYS A 136 5.69 -22.01 29.66
C LYS A 136 5.64 -21.31 28.30
N TYR A 137 5.79 -22.06 27.22
CA TYR A 137 5.61 -21.55 25.86
C TYR A 137 4.12 -21.60 25.48
N ASP A 138 3.53 -20.45 25.12
CA ASP A 138 2.22 -20.40 24.44
C ASP A 138 2.34 -19.75 23.06
N LEU A 139 2.01 -20.52 22.02
CA LEU A 139 2.02 -20.07 20.63
C LEU A 139 0.76 -19.26 20.33
N GLN A 140 0.89 -17.94 20.29
CA GLN A 140 -0.23 -17.03 20.00
C GLN A 140 -0.57 -16.97 18.50
N THR A 141 -1.22 -18.01 17.97
CA THR A 141 -1.92 -17.97 16.68
C THR A 141 -3.41 -18.28 16.88
N LYS A 142 -4.28 -17.50 16.22
CA LYS A 142 -5.75 -17.61 16.36
C LYS A 142 -6.37 -18.70 15.46
N ASP A 143 -5.69 -19.07 14.37
CA ASP A 143 -6.06 -20.19 13.52
C ASP A 143 -5.68 -21.52 14.20
N LYS A 144 -6.69 -22.36 14.50
CA LYS A 144 -6.46 -23.69 15.12
C LYS A 144 -5.65 -24.64 14.24
N ARG A 145 -5.80 -24.60 12.91
CA ARG A 145 -5.04 -25.47 11.99
C ARG A 145 -3.58 -25.04 11.98
N LYS A 146 -3.31 -23.74 11.92
CA LYS A 146 -1.95 -23.22 12.08
C LYS A 146 -1.37 -23.52 13.47
N LYS A 147 -2.09 -23.25 14.57
CA LYS A 147 -1.58 -23.53 15.93
C LYS A 147 -1.20 -25.01 16.13
N GLU A 148 -1.94 -25.95 15.55
CA GLU A 148 -1.59 -27.37 15.64
C GLU A 148 -0.50 -27.79 14.63
N LYS A 149 -0.38 -27.14 13.46
CA LYS A 149 0.79 -27.29 12.57
C LYS A 149 2.06 -26.80 13.24
N ASP A 150 2.06 -25.58 13.77
CA ASP A 150 3.18 -24.96 14.48
C ASP A 150 3.59 -25.83 15.69
N ARG A 151 2.63 -26.43 16.42
CA ARG A 151 2.86 -27.41 17.50
C ARG A 151 3.39 -28.77 17.04
N LYS A 152 3.09 -29.20 15.81
CA LYS A 152 3.64 -30.43 15.23
C LYS A 152 5.08 -30.19 14.76
N GLU A 153 5.33 -29.06 14.13
CA GLU A 153 6.69 -28.64 13.73
C GLU A 153 7.60 -28.43 14.96
N LEU A 154 7.08 -27.84 16.05
CA LEU A 154 7.82 -27.72 17.31
C LEU A 154 8.11 -29.08 17.98
N ARG A 155 7.16 -30.03 17.99
CA ARG A 155 7.41 -31.41 18.47
C ARG A 155 8.48 -32.11 17.63
N ASN A 156 8.33 -32.09 16.30
CA ASN A 156 9.29 -32.65 15.37
C ASN A 156 10.70 -32.03 15.49
N TYR A 157 10.81 -30.77 15.94
CA TYR A 157 12.08 -30.09 16.19
C TYR A 157 12.70 -30.56 17.52
N LEU A 158 11.91 -30.62 18.59
CA LEU A 158 12.38 -31.08 19.91
C LEU A 158 12.82 -32.55 19.87
N GLU A 159 12.08 -33.43 19.19
CA GLU A 159 12.48 -34.84 19.00
C GLU A 159 13.79 -35.03 18.22
N ARG A 160 14.23 -34.04 17.43
CA ARG A 160 15.53 -34.06 16.74
C ARG A 160 16.65 -33.58 17.65
N LEU A 161 16.39 -32.60 18.51
CA LEU A 161 17.33 -32.16 19.55
C LEU A 161 17.56 -33.26 20.58
N GLU A 162 16.49 -33.89 21.05
CA GLU A 162 16.54 -34.98 22.03
C GLU A 162 17.29 -36.20 21.47
N ARG A 163 17.03 -36.60 20.22
CA ARG A 163 17.83 -37.65 19.55
C ARG A 163 19.30 -37.27 19.37
N LYS A 164 19.62 -36.00 19.07
CA LYS A 164 21.02 -35.54 19.01
C LYS A 164 21.72 -35.65 20.37
N LEU A 165 21.06 -35.21 21.44
CA LEU A 165 21.57 -35.29 22.81
C LEU A 165 21.76 -36.74 23.29
N GLN A 166 20.84 -37.64 22.93
CA GLN A 166 20.97 -39.08 23.23
C GLN A 166 22.10 -39.74 22.43
N SER A 167 22.42 -39.24 21.22
CA SER A 167 23.54 -39.76 20.40
C SER A 167 24.92 -39.22 20.79
N SER A 168 25.03 -38.31 21.75
CA SER A 168 26.29 -37.62 22.10
C SER A 168 26.92 -38.02 23.44
N SER A 169 26.42 -39.05 24.12
CA SER A 169 26.98 -39.55 25.38
C SER A 169 28.04 -40.64 25.13
N PRO A 170 29.32 -40.44 25.50
CA PRO A 170 30.33 -41.50 25.43
C PRO A 170 30.10 -42.57 26.50
N SER A 171 30.43 -43.82 26.17
CA SER A 171 30.36 -44.96 27.11
C SER A 171 31.58 -45.00 28.05
N PRO A 172 31.40 -44.95 29.38
CA PRO A 172 32.49 -45.17 30.33
C PRO A 172 32.85 -46.66 30.46
N SER A 173 34.13 -46.94 30.76
CA SER A 173 34.70 -48.27 30.95
C SER A 173 34.50 -48.84 32.36
N GLU A 174 34.82 -50.12 32.53
CA GLU A 174 34.64 -50.91 33.75
C GLU A 174 35.64 -50.56 34.88
N SER A 175 35.20 -50.57 36.15
CA SER A 175 36.01 -51.05 37.30
C SER A 175 35.20 -51.24 38.61
N SER A 176 35.09 -52.49 39.05
CA SER A 176 35.17 -53.00 40.46
C SER A 176 34.41 -52.37 41.65
N THR A 177 33.66 -53.27 42.33
CA THR A 177 33.57 -53.52 43.80
C THR A 177 32.73 -52.67 44.78
N GLU A 178 31.72 -53.36 45.34
CA GLU A 178 31.36 -53.54 46.77
C GLU A 178 30.37 -52.63 47.56
N SER A 179 29.39 -53.36 48.11
CA SER A 179 28.72 -53.29 49.44
C SER A 179 27.61 -52.27 49.81
N ASP A 180 26.52 -52.86 50.35
CA ASP A 180 25.68 -52.46 51.51
C ASP A 180 24.88 -51.14 51.56
N THR A 181 23.79 -51.02 52.33
CA THR A 181 22.64 -51.91 52.66
C THR A 181 21.48 -51.04 53.21
N SER A 182 20.22 -51.50 53.11
CA SER A 182 19.04 -51.05 53.92
C SER A 182 18.56 -49.58 53.71
N THR A 183 17.34 -49.13 54.09
CA THR A 183 16.16 -49.77 54.72
C THR A 183 14.85 -49.10 54.24
N SER A 184 13.73 -49.83 54.32
CA SER A 184 12.33 -49.35 54.13
C SER A 184 11.68 -48.96 55.50
N PRO A 185 10.34 -48.78 55.67
CA PRO A 185 9.20 -48.43 54.77
C PRO A 185 8.20 -47.39 55.41
N THR A 186 6.94 -47.34 54.91
CA THR A 186 5.66 -46.98 55.62
C THR A 186 5.41 -45.53 56.11
N SER A 187 4.17 -45.01 56.25
CA SER A 187 2.84 -45.33 55.67
C SER A 187 1.77 -44.27 56.05
N SER A 188 0.55 -44.38 55.47
CA SER A 188 -0.78 -44.01 56.07
C SER A 188 -1.10 -42.54 56.44
N SER A 189 -2.34 -42.04 56.41
CA SER A 189 -3.63 -42.48 55.79
C SER A 189 -4.72 -41.39 55.97
N SER A 190 -5.93 -41.62 55.40
CA SER A 190 -7.27 -41.17 55.88
C SER A 190 -7.61 -39.65 55.96
N SER A 191 -8.87 -39.21 55.78
CA SER A 191 -10.11 -39.82 55.21
C SER A 191 -11.23 -38.77 55.05
N THR A 192 -12.21 -39.04 54.16
CA THR A 192 -13.66 -38.66 54.19
C THR A 192 -14.09 -37.19 54.42
N GLU A 193 -15.33 -36.72 54.20
CA GLU A 193 -16.64 -37.20 53.67
C GLU A 193 -17.26 -36.04 52.81
N SER A 194 -18.08 -36.25 51.77
CA SER A 194 -19.58 -36.23 51.74
C SER A 194 -20.27 -34.90 52.16
N ASP A 195 -21.45 -34.45 51.68
CA ASP A 195 -22.47 -35.07 50.80
C ASP A 195 -23.41 -34.10 50.01
N THR A 196 -24.24 -34.68 49.14
CA THR A 196 -25.54 -34.27 48.51
C THR A 196 -26.11 -32.82 48.48
N SER A 197 -26.55 -32.41 47.27
CA SER A 197 -27.85 -31.78 46.85
C SER A 197 -28.45 -30.54 47.60
N THR A 198 -29.47 -29.79 47.13
CA THR A 198 -30.55 -29.98 46.13
C THR A 198 -31.04 -28.62 45.54
N SER A 199 -31.93 -28.63 44.54
CA SER A 199 -32.66 -27.45 43.96
C SER A 199 -34.13 -27.40 44.48
N PRO A 200 -35.13 -26.63 43.94
CA PRO A 200 -35.17 -25.48 43.00
C PRO A 200 -36.20 -24.35 43.39
N THR A 201 -36.63 -23.50 42.43
CA THR A 201 -37.96 -22.76 42.36
C THR A 201 -38.33 -21.66 43.40
N SER A 202 -39.29 -20.72 43.21
CA SER A 202 -39.91 -20.05 42.02
C SER A 202 -40.88 -18.91 42.40
N SER A 203 -41.12 -17.92 41.50
CA SER A 203 -42.22 -16.89 41.55
C SER A 203 -42.11 -15.85 42.71
N SER A 204 -42.81 -14.70 42.80
CA SER A 204 -43.83 -13.95 42.00
C SER A 204 -43.70 -12.41 42.35
N GLN A 205 -44.54 -11.40 42.05
CA GLN A 205 -45.83 -11.25 41.33
C GLN A 205 -45.95 -9.85 40.63
N ALA A 206 -46.89 -8.96 41.04
CA ALA A 206 -47.23 -7.60 40.55
C ALA A 206 -47.91 -6.80 41.73
N PRO A 207 -48.63 -5.64 41.61
CA PRO A 207 -48.97 -4.77 40.47
C PRO A 207 -48.94 -3.21 40.71
N SER A 208 -49.34 -2.40 39.70
CA SER A 208 -49.99 -1.05 39.79
C SER A 208 -49.24 0.16 40.42
N ALA A 209 -49.54 1.44 40.13
CA ALA A 209 -50.13 2.13 38.96
C ALA A 209 -49.86 3.66 39.08
N SER A 210 -49.95 4.44 37.98
CA SER A 210 -49.94 5.93 38.00
C SER A 210 -50.73 6.54 36.83
N ASN A 211 -50.99 7.86 36.84
CA ASN A 211 -52.15 8.45 36.14
C ASN A 211 -51.90 9.92 35.67
N LYS A 212 -51.98 10.18 34.34
CA LYS A 212 -52.09 11.52 33.67
C LYS A 212 -50.86 12.47 33.81
N ARG A 213 -50.64 13.47 32.93
CA ARG A 213 -51.32 13.89 31.67
C ARG A 213 -50.32 14.44 30.63
N THR A 214 -50.78 14.48 29.38
CA THR A 214 -50.08 14.83 28.11
C THR A 214 -49.82 16.32 27.85
N LEU A 215 -48.78 16.61 27.05
CA LEU A 215 -48.72 17.43 25.81
C LEU A 215 -47.23 17.61 25.40
N SER A 216 -46.75 17.59 24.15
CA SER A 216 -47.14 16.88 22.91
C SER A 216 -46.09 17.19 21.82
N GLU A 217 -45.30 16.21 21.39
CA GLU A 217 -44.33 16.33 20.28
C GLU A 217 -44.44 15.11 19.36
N SER A 218 -44.30 15.29 18.04
CA SER A 218 -44.42 14.19 17.06
C SER A 218 -43.77 14.50 15.71
N SER A 219 -42.81 13.68 15.27
CA SER A 219 -42.46 13.49 13.83
C SER A 219 -41.55 12.29 13.55
N ASP A 220 -40.81 11.75 14.53
CA ASP A 220 -39.91 10.60 14.30
C ASP A 220 -40.62 9.23 14.19
N THR A 221 -41.78 9.05 14.85
CA THR A 221 -42.53 7.78 14.87
C THR A 221 -42.99 7.31 13.49
N ASP A 222 -43.35 8.26 12.61
CA ASP A 222 -43.95 7.98 11.31
C ASP A 222 -43.02 7.14 10.41
N MET A 223 -41.69 7.23 10.60
CA MET A 223 -40.73 6.37 9.89
C MET A 223 -40.65 4.95 10.47
N GLU A 224 -40.70 4.77 11.79
CA GLU A 224 -40.62 3.44 12.40
C GLU A 224 -41.90 2.62 12.12
N ASP A 225 -43.08 3.23 12.26
CA ASP A 225 -44.36 2.60 11.91
C ASP A 225 -44.41 2.24 10.41
N GLN A 226 -43.94 3.14 9.54
CA GLN A 226 -43.82 2.86 8.10
C GLN A 226 -42.83 1.71 7.82
N VAL A 227 -41.71 1.61 8.54
CA VAL A 227 -40.77 0.48 8.39
C VAL A 227 -41.40 -0.84 8.87
N GLU A 228 -42.10 -0.85 10.01
CA GLU A 228 -42.76 -2.05 10.51
C GLU A 228 -43.90 -2.50 9.58
N GLU A 229 -44.70 -1.58 9.02
CA GLU A 229 -45.75 -1.96 8.09
C GLU A 229 -45.20 -2.49 6.76
N ASN A 230 -44.12 -1.91 6.22
CA ASN A 230 -43.45 -2.49 5.05
C ASN A 230 -42.88 -3.89 5.37
N ALA A 231 -42.38 -4.13 6.59
CA ALA A 231 -41.95 -5.47 7.03
C ALA A 231 -43.13 -6.46 7.12
N LYS A 232 -44.27 -6.06 7.68
CA LYS A 232 -45.52 -6.86 7.72
C LYS A 232 -46.00 -7.22 6.31
N ARG A 233 -45.99 -6.27 5.36
CA ARG A 233 -46.35 -6.49 3.95
C ARG A 233 -45.38 -7.46 3.25
N ILE A 234 -44.07 -7.32 3.48
CA ILE A 234 -43.05 -8.25 2.95
C ILE A 234 -43.24 -9.66 3.52
N LYS A 235 -43.53 -9.78 4.82
CA LYS A 235 -43.78 -11.06 5.48
C LYS A 235 -45.00 -11.77 4.87
N MET A 236 -46.14 -11.08 4.75
CA MET A 236 -47.35 -11.63 4.12
C MET A 236 -47.11 -12.06 2.65
N ALA A 237 -46.31 -11.29 1.89
CA ALA A 237 -45.93 -11.67 0.52
C ALA A 237 -45.04 -12.92 0.46
N ILE A 238 -44.14 -13.13 1.43
CA ILE A 238 -43.32 -14.35 1.52
C ILE A 238 -44.18 -15.55 1.95
N GLU A 239 -45.10 -15.34 2.90
CA GLU A 239 -46.02 -16.38 3.40
C GLU A 239 -47.02 -16.83 2.35
N SER A 240 -47.50 -15.94 1.46
CA SER A 240 -48.34 -16.32 0.31
C SER A 240 -47.57 -17.07 -0.80
N PHE A 241 -46.26 -16.87 -0.91
CA PHE A 241 -45.42 -17.50 -1.93
C PHE A 241 -44.85 -18.86 -1.51
N LEU A 242 -44.70 -19.09 -0.19
CA LEU A 242 -44.16 -20.33 0.38
C LEU A 242 -44.83 -21.63 -0.13
N PRO A 243 -46.17 -21.72 -0.28
CA PRO A 243 -46.85 -22.90 -0.82
C PRO A 243 -46.47 -23.26 -2.27
N GLN A 244 -45.91 -22.31 -3.05
CA GLN A 244 -45.55 -22.54 -4.45
C GLN A 244 -44.16 -23.18 -4.62
N LEU A 245 -43.35 -23.23 -3.55
CA LEU A 245 -42.00 -23.78 -3.56
C LEU A 245 -42.00 -25.30 -3.41
N LYS A 246 -42.15 -26.01 -4.54
CA LYS A 246 -42.33 -27.49 -4.64
C LYS A 246 -41.21 -28.39 -4.10
N SER A 247 -40.26 -27.92 -3.26
CA SER A 247 -39.28 -28.80 -2.59
C SER A 247 -38.94 -28.37 -1.15
N PRO A 248 -38.95 -29.30 -0.17
CA PRO A 248 -38.59 -29.00 1.22
C PRO A 248 -37.21 -28.34 1.43
N PRO A 249 -36.14 -28.71 0.68
CA PRO A 249 -34.85 -28.04 0.83
C PRO A 249 -34.84 -26.56 0.39
N ALA A 250 -35.76 -26.16 -0.50
CA ALA A 250 -35.95 -24.75 -0.85
C ALA A 250 -36.69 -24.00 0.27
N ILE A 251 -37.79 -24.57 0.77
CA ILE A 251 -38.57 -24.02 1.90
C ILE A 251 -37.66 -23.79 3.11
N GLN A 252 -36.90 -24.80 3.56
CA GLN A 252 -36.00 -24.67 4.72
C GLN A 252 -34.93 -23.57 4.53
N LYS A 253 -34.42 -23.38 3.31
CA LYS A 253 -33.42 -22.35 2.99
C LYS A 253 -34.04 -20.95 2.90
N VAL A 254 -35.28 -20.82 2.43
CA VAL A 254 -36.02 -19.55 2.43
C VAL A 254 -36.37 -19.14 3.86
N THR A 255 -36.94 -20.04 4.68
CA THR A 255 -37.23 -19.74 6.10
C THR A 255 -35.98 -19.31 6.86
N ASN A 256 -34.86 -20.02 6.68
CA ASN A 256 -33.56 -19.65 7.25
C ASN A 256 -32.98 -18.32 6.71
N ALA A 257 -33.47 -17.80 5.58
CA ALA A 257 -33.13 -16.48 5.07
C ALA A 257 -34.06 -15.39 5.62
N THR A 258 -35.37 -15.66 5.74
CA THR A 258 -36.35 -14.76 6.36
C THR A 258 -35.95 -14.42 7.81
N SER A 259 -35.58 -15.42 8.62
CA SER A 259 -35.09 -15.20 9.99
C SER A 259 -33.79 -14.38 10.08
N LYS A 260 -33.01 -14.29 8.98
CA LYS A 260 -31.83 -13.40 8.89
C LYS A 260 -32.19 -12.00 8.39
N ILE A 261 -33.30 -11.85 7.66
CA ILE A 261 -33.83 -10.55 7.23
C ILE A 261 -34.46 -9.83 8.43
N ASP A 262 -35.22 -10.53 9.29
CA ASP A 262 -35.78 -9.98 10.54
C ASP A 262 -34.71 -9.58 11.59
N ALA A 263 -33.50 -10.13 11.47
CA ALA A 263 -32.34 -9.71 12.24
C ALA A 263 -31.62 -8.49 11.62
N ALA A 264 -31.78 -8.26 10.32
CA ALA A 264 -31.12 -7.18 9.56
C ALA A 264 -32.00 -5.95 9.33
N SER A 265 -33.31 -6.04 9.54
CA SER A 265 -34.23 -4.89 9.54
C SER A 265 -34.01 -3.95 10.74
N LYS A 266 -33.33 -4.42 11.80
CA LYS A 266 -33.06 -3.70 13.05
C LYS A 266 -31.70 -2.96 13.07
N LEU A 267 -31.14 -2.65 11.90
CA LEU A 267 -29.86 -1.96 11.74
C LEU A 267 -30.05 -0.60 11.08
N ASN A 268 -29.51 0.45 11.69
CA ASN A 268 -29.59 1.82 11.17
C ASN A 268 -28.77 1.95 9.85
N PHE A 269 -29.38 2.56 8.82
CA PHE A 269 -29.00 2.36 7.42
C PHE A 269 -27.97 3.36 6.84
N ASP A 270 -27.70 4.50 7.50
CA ASP A 270 -26.74 5.49 6.97
C ASP A 270 -25.26 5.12 7.16
N LEU A 271 -24.97 4.13 8.01
CA LEU A 271 -23.60 3.66 8.22
C LEU A 271 -23.19 2.67 7.12
N ARG A 272 -22.22 3.07 6.29
CA ARG A 272 -21.48 2.13 5.43
C ARG A 272 -20.94 0.99 6.31
N PRO A 273 -21.08 -0.30 5.93
CA PRO A 273 -20.53 -1.39 6.70
C PRO A 273 -18.99 -1.31 6.75
N ARG A 274 -18.45 -0.79 7.86
CA ARG A 274 -17.13 -1.21 8.35
C ARG A 274 -17.29 -2.60 8.96
N PHE A 275 -16.23 -3.40 8.93
CA PHE A 275 -16.27 -4.77 9.44
C PHE A 275 -16.68 -4.79 10.93
N TYR A 276 -17.80 -5.44 11.25
CA TYR A 276 -18.18 -5.73 12.63
C TYR A 276 -17.41 -6.95 13.12
N GLU A 277 -16.53 -6.76 14.09
CA GLU A 277 -15.84 -7.88 14.75
C GLU A 277 -16.85 -8.69 15.60
N GLY A 278 -16.85 -10.02 15.45
CA GLY A 278 -17.56 -10.91 16.39
C GLY A 278 -18.24 -12.14 15.80
N LYS A 279 -18.51 -12.20 14.49
CA LYS A 279 -18.98 -13.41 13.80
C LYS A 279 -18.30 -13.57 12.44
N GLU A 280 -17.54 -14.64 12.29
CA GLU A 280 -17.02 -15.06 10.99
C GLU A 280 -18.19 -15.57 10.12
N ILE A 281 -18.53 -14.81 9.08
CA ILE A 281 -19.25 -15.36 7.93
C ILE A 281 -18.20 -16.07 7.09
N ALA A 282 -18.37 -17.37 6.84
CA ALA A 282 -17.44 -18.13 6.00
C ALA A 282 -17.41 -17.53 4.58
N ILE A 283 -16.26 -16.95 4.21
CA ILE A 283 -16.10 -16.30 2.91
C ILE A 283 -16.04 -17.39 1.83
N THR A 284 -16.90 -17.27 0.83
CA THR A 284 -16.96 -18.18 -0.32
C THR A 284 -16.65 -17.42 -1.61
N GLU A 285 -16.05 -18.12 -2.58
CA GLU A 285 -15.74 -17.52 -3.88
C GLU A 285 -17.03 -17.14 -4.62
N THR A 286 -17.02 -15.95 -5.21
CA THR A 286 -18.15 -15.40 -5.96
C THR A 286 -18.45 -16.24 -7.21
N PRO A 287 -19.63 -16.88 -7.33
CA PRO A 287 -19.95 -17.71 -8.48
C PRO A 287 -20.13 -16.86 -9.75
N HIS A 288 -19.59 -17.34 -10.87
CA HIS A 288 -19.67 -16.67 -12.17
C HIS A 288 -21.11 -16.54 -12.72
N ILE A 289 -22.03 -17.36 -12.23
CA ILE A 289 -23.46 -17.31 -12.55
C ILE A 289 -24.23 -17.23 -11.24
N LEU A 290 -25.11 -16.24 -11.11
CA LEU A 290 -26.04 -16.14 -9.98
C LEU A 290 -26.94 -17.39 -9.92
N SER A 291 -26.97 -18.06 -8.77
CA SER A 291 -28.02 -19.06 -8.49
C SER A 291 -29.38 -18.37 -8.45
N ASP A 292 -30.46 -19.08 -8.82
CA ASP A 292 -31.80 -18.48 -8.83
C ASP A 292 -32.23 -18.02 -7.43
N ASN A 293 -31.87 -18.76 -6.39
CA ASN A 293 -32.05 -18.33 -4.99
C ASN A 293 -31.36 -16.98 -4.71
N THR A 294 -30.16 -16.73 -5.26
CA THR A 294 -29.49 -15.43 -5.14
C THR A 294 -30.25 -14.35 -5.91
N LYS A 295 -30.81 -14.65 -7.10
CA LYS A 295 -31.65 -13.72 -7.87
C LYS A 295 -32.93 -13.35 -7.11
N TYR A 296 -33.60 -14.34 -6.50
CA TYR A 296 -34.79 -14.13 -5.66
C TYR A 296 -34.50 -13.29 -4.41
N LEU A 297 -33.40 -13.56 -3.70
CA LEU A 297 -32.99 -12.72 -2.56
C LEU A 297 -32.69 -11.28 -2.97
N ILE A 298 -32.06 -11.08 -4.13
CA ILE A 298 -31.85 -9.73 -4.70
C ILE A 298 -33.21 -9.08 -5.03
N LEU A 299 -34.10 -9.78 -5.74
CA LEU A 299 -35.46 -9.32 -6.08
C LEU A 299 -36.24 -8.86 -4.84
N ILE A 300 -36.27 -9.68 -3.78
CA ILE A 300 -36.94 -9.34 -2.51
C ILE A 300 -36.32 -8.09 -1.88
N LYS A 301 -34.99 -7.99 -1.78
CA LYS A 301 -34.34 -6.81 -1.19
C LYS A 301 -34.41 -5.56 -2.08
N VAL A 302 -34.56 -5.72 -3.41
CA VAL A 302 -34.83 -4.62 -4.36
C VAL A 302 -36.21 -4.01 -4.12
N LEU A 303 -37.25 -4.85 -3.97
CA LEU A 303 -38.60 -4.39 -3.69
C LEU A 303 -38.70 -3.77 -2.28
N ALA A 304 -38.07 -4.39 -1.28
CA ALA A 304 -38.00 -3.87 0.09
C ALA A 304 -37.28 -2.51 0.21
N LEU A 305 -36.39 -2.18 -0.74
CA LEU A 305 -35.71 -0.88 -0.83
C LEU A 305 -36.44 0.10 -1.79
N GLY A 306 -37.72 -0.12 -2.08
CA GLY A 306 -38.59 0.86 -2.75
C GLY A 306 -38.42 0.99 -4.27
N TYR A 307 -37.88 -0.02 -4.96
CA TYR A 307 -37.67 0.02 -6.43
C TYR A 307 -38.95 0.32 -7.24
N ASN A 308 -40.11 -0.09 -6.75
CA ASN A 308 -41.43 0.17 -7.35
C ASN A 308 -41.95 1.60 -7.04
N LYS A 309 -41.51 2.21 -5.93
CA LYS A 309 -41.82 3.61 -5.56
C LYS A 309 -40.96 4.60 -6.36
N SER A 310 -39.71 4.24 -6.68
CA SER A 310 -38.80 5.05 -7.48
C SER A 310 -39.30 5.29 -8.92
N SER A 311 -39.41 6.56 -9.31
CA SER A 311 -39.75 7.00 -10.67
C SER A 311 -38.54 7.06 -11.61
N SER A 312 -37.32 7.17 -11.08
CA SER A 312 -36.11 7.41 -11.87
C SER A 312 -35.27 6.16 -12.07
N ASN A 313 -34.97 5.83 -13.33
CA ASN A 313 -34.04 4.73 -13.67
C ASN A 313 -32.66 4.87 -13.00
N LYS A 314 -32.20 6.09 -12.70
CA LYS A 314 -30.95 6.37 -11.97
C LYS A 314 -31.02 5.91 -10.51
N GLU A 315 -32.17 6.05 -9.88
CA GLU A 315 -32.43 5.69 -8.49
C GLU A 315 -32.79 4.22 -8.34
N LYS A 316 -33.68 3.67 -9.19
CA LYS A 316 -33.83 2.23 -9.41
C LYS A 316 -32.48 1.50 -9.53
N THR A 317 -31.53 2.09 -10.26
CA THR A 317 -30.16 1.57 -10.38
C THR A 317 -29.35 1.65 -9.09
N LYS A 318 -29.50 2.71 -8.26
CA LYS A 318 -28.90 2.76 -6.91
C LYS A 318 -29.47 1.64 -6.03
N ILE A 319 -30.81 1.54 -5.98
CA ILE A 319 -31.57 0.61 -5.14
C ILE A 319 -31.11 -0.83 -5.37
N ALA A 320 -31.04 -1.28 -6.63
CA ALA A 320 -30.61 -2.65 -6.92
C ALA A 320 -29.10 -2.90 -6.71
N ASN A 321 -28.26 -1.87 -6.80
CA ASN A 321 -26.87 -1.99 -6.38
C ASN A 321 -26.73 -2.15 -4.85
N ALA A 322 -27.54 -1.44 -4.07
CA ALA A 322 -27.59 -1.60 -2.62
C ALA A 322 -28.14 -2.97 -2.21
N ALA A 323 -29.28 -3.40 -2.79
CA ALA A 323 -29.86 -4.72 -2.57
C ALA A 323 -28.87 -5.86 -2.90
N ARG A 324 -28.21 -5.78 -4.07
CA ARG A 324 -27.18 -6.76 -4.47
C ARG A 324 -26.04 -6.85 -3.46
N ARG A 325 -25.47 -5.70 -3.04
CA ARG A 325 -24.40 -5.67 -2.02
C ARG A 325 -24.83 -6.29 -0.70
N HIS A 326 -26.03 -5.97 -0.23
CA HIS A 326 -26.58 -6.49 1.01
C HIS A 326 -26.77 -8.01 0.97
N VAL A 327 -27.31 -8.55 -0.13
CA VAL A 327 -27.46 -10.00 -0.33
C VAL A 327 -26.09 -10.69 -0.45
N TYR A 328 -25.13 -10.08 -1.15
CA TYR A 328 -23.77 -10.62 -1.27
C TYR A 328 -23.05 -10.69 0.07
N TYR A 329 -23.20 -9.67 0.92
CA TYR A 329 -22.69 -9.65 2.29
C TYR A 329 -23.34 -10.75 3.16
N ILE A 330 -24.68 -10.92 3.09
CA ILE A 330 -25.40 -11.97 3.82
C ILE A 330 -24.99 -13.39 3.40
N LEU A 331 -24.66 -13.58 2.12
CA LEU A 331 -24.23 -14.87 1.57
C LEU A 331 -22.72 -15.13 1.72
N GLY A 332 -21.95 -14.16 2.23
CA GLY A 332 -20.51 -14.33 2.46
C GLY A 332 -19.66 -14.36 1.19
N TYR A 333 -20.09 -13.71 0.12
CA TYR A 333 -19.32 -13.67 -1.13
C TYR A 333 -18.18 -12.64 -1.09
N ASP A 334 -17.01 -13.03 -1.60
CA ASP A 334 -15.77 -12.26 -1.52
C ASP A 334 -15.72 -11.01 -2.43
N LYS A 335 -16.51 -10.98 -3.51
CA LYS A 335 -16.46 -9.95 -4.57
C LYS A 335 -17.87 -9.60 -5.07
N GLU A 336 -18.00 -8.43 -5.66
CA GLU A 336 -19.21 -8.08 -6.43
C GLU A 336 -19.21 -8.82 -7.80
N PRO A 337 -20.36 -9.36 -8.27
CA PRO A 337 -20.47 -9.97 -9.58
C PRO A 337 -20.49 -8.88 -10.68
N PRO A 338 -20.26 -9.23 -11.97
CA PRO A 338 -20.27 -8.27 -13.06
C PRO A 338 -21.59 -7.49 -13.16
N SER A 339 -21.50 -6.17 -13.38
CA SER A 339 -22.68 -5.30 -13.55
C SER A 339 -23.53 -5.62 -14.80
N LYS A 340 -23.06 -6.52 -15.68
CA LYS A 340 -23.84 -7.03 -16.81
C LYS A 340 -25.06 -7.84 -16.34
N ASP A 341 -24.98 -8.57 -15.23
CA ASP A 341 -26.10 -9.36 -14.73
C ASP A 341 -27.15 -8.52 -13.99
N LEU A 342 -26.77 -7.36 -13.44
CA LEU A 342 -27.76 -6.37 -12.99
C LEU A 342 -28.69 -5.92 -14.13
N ARG A 343 -28.19 -5.77 -15.37
CA ARG A 343 -29.03 -5.41 -16.51
C ARG A 343 -30.08 -6.49 -16.82
N ARG A 344 -29.68 -7.76 -16.76
CA ARG A 344 -30.61 -8.89 -16.89
C ARG A 344 -31.61 -8.90 -15.73
N VAL A 345 -31.17 -8.69 -14.50
CA VAL A 345 -32.04 -8.58 -13.32
C VAL A 345 -33.02 -7.41 -13.45
N PHE A 346 -32.66 -6.26 -14.05
CA PHE A 346 -33.61 -5.19 -14.38
C PHE A 346 -34.63 -5.61 -15.46
N GLU A 347 -34.18 -6.32 -16.50
CA GLU A 347 -35.04 -6.86 -17.56
C GLU A 347 -36.02 -7.94 -17.02
N TYR A 348 -35.69 -8.61 -15.91
CA TYR A 348 -36.62 -9.45 -15.14
C TYR A 348 -37.48 -8.66 -14.12
N LEU A 349 -36.95 -7.60 -13.50
CA LEU A 349 -37.61 -6.82 -12.44
C LEU A 349 -38.78 -5.99 -12.95
N ASP A 350 -38.62 -5.26 -14.05
CA ASP A 350 -39.63 -4.27 -14.47
C ASP A 350 -41.01 -4.89 -14.81
N PRO A 351 -41.13 -6.14 -15.31
CA PRO A 351 -42.40 -6.87 -15.34
C PRO A 351 -43.03 -7.06 -13.94
N TYR A 352 -42.30 -7.62 -12.97
CA TYR A 352 -42.82 -7.82 -11.61
C TYR A 352 -43.10 -6.50 -10.86
N ALA A 353 -42.34 -5.44 -11.14
CA ALA A 353 -42.56 -4.11 -10.57
C ALA A 353 -43.76 -3.36 -11.18
N LYS A 354 -44.27 -3.83 -12.33
CA LYS A 354 -45.58 -3.42 -12.88
C LYS A 354 -46.71 -4.26 -12.29
N PHE A 355 -46.53 -5.59 -12.23
CA PHE A 355 -47.45 -6.52 -11.60
C PHE A 355 -47.80 -6.09 -10.16
N ALA A 356 -46.80 -5.72 -9.36
CA ALA A 356 -46.97 -5.20 -7.99
C ALA A 356 -47.56 -3.77 -7.90
N LYS A 357 -48.29 -3.32 -8.92
CA LYS A 357 -49.12 -2.10 -8.95
C LYS A 357 -50.51 -2.33 -9.56
N ASP A 358 -50.79 -3.53 -10.05
CA ASP A 358 -51.98 -3.84 -10.84
C ASP A 358 -52.49 -5.23 -10.41
N GLU A 359 -53.31 -5.23 -9.35
CA GLU A 359 -53.71 -6.44 -8.59
C GLU A 359 -54.59 -7.42 -9.40
N SER A 360 -54.94 -7.06 -10.63
CA SER A 360 -55.77 -7.84 -11.56
C SER A 360 -54.99 -8.59 -12.65
N ALA A 361 -53.68 -8.38 -12.76
CA ALA A 361 -52.85 -9.03 -13.78
C ALA A 361 -52.53 -10.49 -13.42
N ASP A 362 -52.58 -11.40 -14.40
CA ASP A 362 -52.05 -12.76 -14.26
C ASP A 362 -50.51 -12.77 -14.30
N ILE A 363 -49.88 -13.68 -13.53
CA ILE A 363 -48.43 -13.89 -13.59
C ILE A 363 -48.11 -14.53 -14.96
N PRO A 364 -47.19 -13.98 -15.77
CA PRO A 364 -46.87 -14.56 -17.08
C PRO A 364 -46.27 -15.96 -16.97
N ASP A 365 -47.12 -16.97 -17.16
CA ASP A 365 -46.90 -18.41 -16.92
C ASP A 365 -45.71 -19.03 -17.69
N LYS A 366 -45.17 -18.29 -18.66
CA LYS A 366 -43.95 -18.63 -19.39
C LYS A 366 -42.96 -17.46 -19.32
N ILE A 367 -41.98 -17.59 -18.41
CA ILE A 367 -40.77 -16.75 -18.36
C ILE A 367 -40.21 -16.66 -19.77
N GLY A 368 -40.23 -15.44 -20.34
CA GLY A 368 -40.36 -15.26 -21.77
C GLY A 368 -39.36 -16.05 -22.62
N THR A 369 -39.88 -16.87 -23.54
CA THR A 369 -39.11 -17.34 -24.69
C THR A 369 -38.46 -16.13 -25.35
N LYS A 370 -37.14 -16.20 -25.56
CA LYS A 370 -36.34 -15.07 -26.06
C LYS A 370 -36.99 -14.54 -27.35
N ARG A 371 -37.66 -13.39 -27.30
CA ARG A 371 -38.04 -12.65 -28.52
C ARG A 371 -36.76 -12.46 -29.31
N LYS A 372 -36.59 -13.17 -30.43
CA LYS A 372 -35.44 -13.06 -31.33
C LYS A 372 -35.40 -11.63 -31.86
N ARG A 373 -34.74 -10.73 -31.13
CA ARG A 373 -34.40 -9.38 -31.62
C ARG A 373 -33.56 -9.59 -32.87
N LYS A 374 -34.18 -9.41 -34.05
CA LYS A 374 -33.54 -9.51 -35.37
C LYS A 374 -32.16 -8.89 -35.28
N GLU A 375 -31.12 -9.71 -35.48
CA GLU A 375 -29.79 -9.41 -34.95
C GLU A 375 -29.26 -8.12 -35.58
N ARG A 376 -29.18 -7.07 -34.76
CA ARG A 376 -28.68 -5.78 -35.19
C ARG A 376 -27.16 -5.87 -35.26
N GLU A 377 -26.67 -6.16 -36.45
CA GLU A 377 -25.28 -6.06 -36.88
C GLU A 377 -24.62 -4.84 -36.21
N SER A 378 -23.56 -5.09 -35.43
CA SER A 378 -22.92 -4.03 -34.65
C SER A 378 -22.27 -3.00 -35.58
N LYS A 379 -22.12 -1.75 -35.13
CA LYS A 379 -21.44 -0.71 -35.92
C LYS A 379 -20.03 -1.13 -36.35
N VAL A 380 -19.32 -1.84 -35.47
CA VAL A 380 -17.99 -2.41 -35.75
C VAL A 380 -18.09 -3.50 -36.82
N GLY A 381 -19.10 -4.38 -36.73
CA GLY A 381 -19.35 -5.41 -37.74
C GLY A 381 -19.57 -4.79 -39.14
N LYS A 382 -20.36 -3.71 -39.23
CA LYS A 382 -20.55 -2.96 -40.48
C LYS A 382 -19.23 -2.41 -41.04
N ILE A 383 -18.42 -1.76 -40.21
CA ILE A 383 -17.10 -1.24 -40.61
C ILE A 383 -16.22 -2.38 -41.14
N MET A 384 -16.11 -3.47 -40.38
CA MET A 384 -15.27 -4.62 -40.73
C MET A 384 -15.77 -5.40 -41.96
N LYS A 385 -17.07 -5.34 -42.26
CA LYS A 385 -17.67 -5.95 -43.45
C LYS A 385 -17.38 -5.15 -44.74
N ILE A 386 -17.14 -3.84 -44.62
CA ILE A 386 -16.70 -2.99 -45.73
C ILE A 386 -15.18 -3.10 -45.90
N ASN A 387 -14.43 -2.98 -44.79
CA ASN A 387 -12.98 -3.11 -44.78
C ASN A 387 -12.52 -3.82 -43.49
N PRO A 388 -12.09 -5.10 -43.55
CA PRO A 388 -11.61 -5.86 -42.39
C PRO A 388 -10.38 -5.24 -41.71
N LYS A 389 -9.49 -4.57 -42.48
CA LYS A 389 -8.27 -3.92 -41.98
C LYS A 389 -8.58 -2.64 -41.21
N ALA A 390 -9.57 -1.85 -41.65
CA ALA A 390 -9.81 -0.48 -41.18
C ALA A 390 -9.89 -0.29 -39.66
N MET A 391 -10.51 -1.22 -38.92
CA MET A 391 -10.54 -1.14 -37.46
C MET A 391 -9.17 -1.33 -36.80
N LYS A 392 -8.27 -2.15 -37.39
CA LYS A 392 -6.89 -2.33 -36.92
C LYS A 392 -6.03 -1.13 -37.31
N THR A 393 -6.06 -0.70 -38.58
CA THR A 393 -5.29 0.47 -39.06
C THR A 393 -5.65 1.74 -38.27
N ALA A 394 -6.94 2.04 -38.08
CA ALA A 394 -7.37 3.19 -37.27
C ALA A 394 -6.94 3.06 -35.78
N PHE A 395 -6.86 1.84 -35.24
CA PHE A 395 -6.38 1.59 -33.87
C PHE A 395 -4.85 1.77 -33.75
N ARG A 396 -4.07 1.37 -34.77
CA ARG A 396 -2.63 1.67 -34.87
C ARG A 396 -2.40 3.18 -34.92
N TYR A 397 -3.07 3.87 -35.85
CA TYR A 397 -3.07 5.34 -35.95
C TYR A 397 -3.43 6.00 -34.62
N ALA A 398 -4.49 5.56 -33.93
CA ALA A 398 -4.88 6.14 -32.64
C ALA A 398 -3.83 5.89 -31.53
N ASN A 399 -3.22 4.70 -31.47
CA ASN A 399 -2.12 4.42 -30.54
C ASN A 399 -0.88 5.27 -30.85
N TYR A 400 -0.56 5.49 -32.11
CA TYR A 400 0.50 6.41 -32.55
C TYR A 400 0.20 7.86 -32.19
N ALA A 401 -1.00 8.36 -32.53
CA ALA A 401 -1.41 9.76 -32.41
C ALA A 401 -1.74 10.22 -30.97
N ILE A 402 -2.30 9.36 -30.11
CA ILE A 402 -2.62 9.72 -28.71
C ILE A 402 -1.93 8.85 -27.63
N GLY A 403 -1.44 7.65 -27.96
CA GLY A 403 -0.71 6.78 -27.05
C GLY A 403 -1.50 5.54 -26.59
N THR A 404 -0.79 4.40 -26.52
CA THR A 404 -1.31 3.09 -26.06
C THR A 404 -1.93 3.11 -24.67
N ASP A 405 -1.49 4.02 -23.79
CA ASP A 405 -1.95 4.10 -22.40
C ASP A 405 -3.29 4.82 -22.22
N GLU A 406 -3.81 5.49 -23.27
CA GLU A 406 -4.99 6.36 -23.18
C GLU A 406 -6.33 5.63 -23.00
N PRO A 407 -7.34 6.21 -22.34
CA PRO A 407 -8.62 5.54 -22.12
C PRO A 407 -9.33 5.17 -23.43
N PHE A 408 -9.97 4.00 -23.48
CA PHE A 408 -10.77 3.55 -24.64
C PHE A 408 -11.77 4.59 -25.18
N LYS A 409 -12.25 5.55 -24.36
CA LYS A 409 -13.09 6.66 -24.83
C LYS A 409 -12.34 7.60 -25.79
N ARG A 410 -11.06 7.90 -25.51
CA ARG A 410 -10.22 8.80 -26.33
C ARG A 410 -9.69 8.08 -27.57
N ILE A 411 -9.30 6.80 -27.44
CA ILE A 411 -8.92 5.95 -28.57
C ILE A 411 -10.12 5.81 -29.53
N ALA A 412 -11.31 5.48 -29.04
CA ALA A 412 -12.51 5.38 -29.89
C ALA A 412 -12.87 6.69 -30.61
N LYS A 413 -12.65 7.85 -29.95
CA LYS A 413 -12.80 9.16 -30.61
C LYS A 413 -11.78 9.33 -31.74
N THR A 414 -10.50 9.09 -31.47
CA THR A 414 -9.40 9.29 -32.44
C THR A 414 -9.52 8.33 -33.64
N MET A 415 -9.95 7.08 -33.39
CA MET A 415 -10.29 6.11 -34.43
C MET A 415 -11.46 6.57 -35.29
N ALA A 416 -12.54 7.06 -34.67
CA ALA A 416 -13.68 7.59 -35.40
C ALA A 416 -13.32 8.84 -36.22
N GLU A 417 -12.34 9.63 -35.79
CA GLU A 417 -11.83 10.79 -36.53
C GLU A 417 -11.01 10.38 -37.77
N LYS A 418 -10.08 9.40 -37.69
CA LYS A 418 -9.40 8.81 -38.86
C LYS A 418 -10.44 8.16 -39.79
N LEU A 419 -11.27 7.25 -39.31
CA LEU A 419 -12.32 6.55 -40.10
C LEU A 419 -13.38 7.46 -40.73
N THR A 420 -13.53 8.72 -40.29
CA THR A 420 -14.46 9.69 -40.92
C THR A 420 -13.79 10.56 -41.98
N LYS A 421 -12.47 10.75 -41.89
CA LYS A 421 -11.66 11.53 -42.84
C LYS A 421 -11.05 10.68 -43.96
N ASP A 422 -10.86 9.40 -43.68
CA ASP A 422 -10.10 8.47 -44.50
C ASP A 422 -11.03 7.66 -45.41
N GLU A 423 -10.89 7.90 -46.71
CA GLU A 423 -11.78 7.35 -47.75
C GLU A 423 -11.33 5.95 -48.18
N GLU A 424 -10.03 5.63 -48.06
CA GLU A 424 -9.45 4.32 -48.36
C GLU A 424 -9.84 3.30 -47.30
N LEU A 425 -9.84 3.71 -46.03
CA LEU A 425 -10.34 2.88 -44.94
C LEU A 425 -11.87 2.69 -45.01
N LEU A 426 -12.65 3.71 -45.38
CA LEU A 426 -14.10 3.64 -45.53
C LEU A 426 -14.64 4.60 -46.61
N PRO A 427 -14.98 4.08 -47.82
CA PRO A 427 -15.51 4.90 -48.91
C PRO A 427 -16.80 5.65 -48.56
N GLN A 428 -17.03 6.80 -49.20
CA GLN A 428 -18.23 7.62 -48.98
C GLN A 428 -19.53 6.85 -49.25
N GLY A 429 -20.61 7.24 -48.59
CA GLY A 429 -21.94 6.62 -48.72
C GLY A 429 -22.11 5.26 -48.03
N THR A 430 -21.03 4.53 -47.72
CA THR A 430 -21.11 3.17 -47.14
C THR A 430 -21.63 3.13 -45.69
N ILE A 431 -21.37 4.17 -44.89
CA ILE A 431 -21.83 4.33 -43.50
C ILE A 431 -22.21 5.80 -43.24
N GLU A 432 -23.25 6.01 -42.42
CA GLU A 432 -23.59 7.32 -41.83
C GLU A 432 -22.38 8.02 -41.19
N ARG A 433 -21.80 9.02 -41.88
CA ARG A 433 -20.80 9.94 -41.31
C ARG A 433 -21.51 11.08 -40.53
N PRO A 434 -20.88 11.66 -39.49
CA PRO A 434 -19.60 11.27 -38.89
C PRO A 434 -19.74 10.00 -38.04
N ILE A 435 -18.74 9.12 -38.13
CA ILE A 435 -18.75 7.82 -37.46
C ILE A 435 -18.72 8.03 -35.94
N LYS A 436 -19.54 7.26 -35.22
CA LYS A 436 -19.68 7.35 -33.76
C LYS A 436 -19.42 5.99 -33.12
N LEU A 437 -18.14 5.70 -32.88
CA LEU A 437 -17.65 4.59 -32.05
C LEU A 437 -17.75 4.96 -30.57
N THR A 438 -18.38 4.12 -29.75
CA THR A 438 -18.34 4.30 -28.29
C THR A 438 -17.14 3.59 -27.67
N LYS A 439 -16.82 3.97 -26.43
CA LYS A 439 -15.84 3.31 -25.57
C LYS A 439 -16.05 1.79 -25.48
N ASP A 440 -17.30 1.34 -25.42
CA ASP A 440 -17.61 -0.06 -25.20
C ASP A 440 -17.74 -0.85 -26.53
N ASP A 441 -18.07 -0.20 -27.65
CA ASP A 441 -17.90 -0.78 -29.00
C ASP A 441 -16.42 -1.17 -29.22
N LEU A 442 -15.51 -0.19 -29.03
CA LEU A 442 -14.07 -0.41 -29.21
C LEU A 442 -13.52 -1.46 -28.23
N ARG A 443 -13.97 -1.45 -26.98
CA ARG A 443 -13.54 -2.45 -25.99
C ARG A 443 -13.99 -3.86 -26.37
N ASN A 444 -15.24 -4.03 -26.82
CA ASN A 444 -15.74 -5.34 -27.21
C ASN A 444 -14.97 -5.83 -28.45
N TRP A 445 -14.77 -4.98 -29.45
CA TRP A 445 -13.90 -5.27 -30.60
C TRP A 445 -12.49 -5.70 -30.18
N PHE A 446 -11.82 -4.89 -29.35
CA PHE A 446 -10.45 -5.12 -28.91
C PHE A 446 -10.30 -6.47 -28.20
N ASN A 447 -11.24 -6.80 -27.31
CA ASN A 447 -11.25 -8.09 -26.61
C ASN A 447 -11.48 -9.26 -27.59
N ASN A 448 -12.40 -9.11 -28.55
CA ASN A 448 -12.74 -10.16 -29.51
C ASN A 448 -11.60 -10.48 -30.49
N HIS A 449 -10.69 -9.53 -30.75
CA HIS A 449 -9.54 -9.71 -31.64
C HIS A 449 -8.23 -10.00 -30.87
N GLY A 450 -8.33 -10.62 -29.70
CA GLY A 450 -7.15 -11.05 -28.92
C GLY A 450 -6.35 -9.91 -28.27
N GLY A 451 -6.88 -8.69 -28.26
CA GLY A 451 -6.25 -7.51 -27.68
C GLY A 451 -5.97 -7.64 -26.18
N LYS A 452 -4.74 -7.36 -25.77
CA LYS A 452 -4.25 -7.55 -24.39
C LYS A 452 -3.93 -6.20 -23.72
N CYS A 453 -4.62 -5.93 -22.62
CA CYS A 453 -4.33 -4.78 -21.75
C CYS A 453 -3.12 -5.06 -20.83
N LYS A 454 -1.90 -4.81 -21.32
CA LYS A 454 -0.64 -4.97 -20.56
C LYS A 454 -0.43 -3.80 -19.57
N LYS A 455 0.55 -3.89 -18.68
CA LYS A 455 1.11 -2.72 -17.98
C LYS A 455 2.23 -2.12 -18.85
N PRO A 456 2.50 -0.81 -18.78
CA PRO A 456 3.74 -0.25 -19.30
C PRO A 456 4.90 -0.84 -18.50
N VAL A 457 5.65 -1.72 -19.15
CA VAL A 457 6.84 -2.40 -18.62
C VAL A 457 7.88 -2.34 -19.73
N VAL A 458 8.42 -1.14 -19.94
CA VAL A 458 9.66 -0.96 -20.69
C VAL A 458 10.76 -1.60 -19.86
N ARG A 459 11.64 -2.36 -20.50
CA ARG A 459 12.81 -3.00 -19.88
C ARG A 459 14.03 -2.71 -20.75
N PRO A 460 15.20 -2.49 -20.16
CA PRO A 460 16.43 -2.40 -20.93
C PRO A 460 16.61 -3.66 -21.78
N ARG A 461 16.96 -3.50 -23.07
CA ARG A 461 17.53 -4.60 -23.85
C ARG A 461 18.97 -4.80 -23.36
N LEU A 462 19.28 -6.01 -22.90
CA LEU A 462 20.66 -6.45 -22.69
C LEU A 462 21.28 -6.73 -24.07
N THR A 463 22.54 -6.35 -24.25
CA THR A 463 23.40 -6.86 -25.34
C THR A 463 24.29 -7.98 -24.80
N GLU A 464 25.03 -8.67 -25.66
CA GLU A 464 25.95 -9.73 -25.22
C GLU A 464 27.04 -9.21 -24.26
N ASP A 465 27.53 -7.99 -24.43
CA ASP A 465 28.41 -7.34 -23.43
C ASP A 465 27.76 -7.18 -22.06
N HIS A 466 26.48 -6.80 -22.03
CA HIS A 466 25.74 -6.69 -20.78
C HIS A 466 25.58 -8.08 -20.13
N LYS A 467 25.35 -9.14 -20.91
CA LYS A 467 25.35 -10.52 -20.39
C LYS A 467 26.74 -10.91 -19.86
N LYS A 468 27.81 -10.73 -20.64
CA LYS A 468 29.20 -11.03 -20.27
C LYS A 468 29.58 -10.33 -18.95
N ARG A 469 29.37 -9.02 -18.85
CA ARG A 469 29.62 -8.26 -17.61
C ARG A 469 28.77 -8.78 -16.43
N ARG A 470 27.53 -9.23 -16.65
CA ARG A 470 26.69 -9.88 -15.62
C ARG A 470 27.23 -11.24 -15.19
N ARG A 471 27.75 -12.06 -16.11
CA ARG A 471 28.43 -13.35 -15.81
C ARG A 471 29.67 -13.15 -14.93
N GLU A 472 30.42 -12.07 -15.16
CA GLU A 472 31.61 -11.75 -14.35
C GLU A 472 31.26 -11.12 -12.99
N TRP A 473 30.15 -10.38 -12.90
CA TRP A 473 29.79 -9.59 -11.71
C TRP A 473 28.93 -10.38 -10.71
N CYS A 474 27.96 -11.18 -11.16
CA CYS A 474 27.06 -11.91 -10.26
C CYS A 474 27.80 -12.90 -9.34
N PRO A 475 28.80 -13.68 -9.80
CA PRO A 475 29.61 -14.53 -8.91
C PRO A 475 30.43 -13.73 -7.89
N LYS A 476 30.94 -12.54 -8.25
CA LYS A 476 31.66 -11.65 -7.31
C LYS A 476 30.73 -11.15 -6.20
N MET A 477 29.51 -10.76 -6.56
CA MET A 477 28.48 -10.38 -5.57
C MET A 477 28.00 -11.57 -4.74
N LYS A 478 27.89 -12.77 -5.33
CA LYS A 478 27.55 -14.00 -4.62
C LYS A 478 28.63 -14.35 -3.59
N LYS A 479 29.90 -14.28 -3.96
CA LYS A 479 31.04 -14.43 -3.05
C LYS A 479 30.94 -13.47 -1.85
N HIS A 480 30.68 -12.18 -2.06
CA HIS A 480 30.48 -11.23 -0.96
C HIS A 480 29.35 -11.63 -0.01
N VAL A 481 28.22 -12.14 -0.54
CA VAL A 481 27.11 -12.65 0.27
C VAL A 481 27.51 -13.86 1.10
N ASP A 482 28.20 -14.82 0.48
CA ASP A 482 28.57 -16.09 1.11
C ASP A 482 29.71 -15.90 2.14
N GLU A 483 30.58 -14.90 1.95
CA GLU A 483 31.56 -14.40 2.93
C GLU A 483 30.93 -13.58 4.07
N GLY A 484 29.62 -13.32 4.06
CA GLY A 484 28.92 -12.53 5.09
C GLY A 484 29.20 -11.02 5.03
N SER A 485 29.68 -10.51 3.90
CA SER A 485 30.05 -9.10 3.72
C SER A 485 28.89 -8.15 4.03
N HIS A 486 29.22 -7.02 4.65
CA HIS A 486 28.23 -6.01 5.06
C HIS A 486 27.78 -5.18 3.85
N LEU A 487 26.74 -5.69 3.16
CA LEU A 487 26.21 -5.14 1.91
C LEU A 487 25.05 -4.14 2.14
N CYS A 488 25.21 -2.93 1.62
CA CYS A 488 24.12 -1.97 1.44
C CYS A 488 23.95 -1.58 -0.04
N PHE A 489 22.79 -1.06 -0.40
CA PHE A 489 22.40 -0.72 -1.77
C PHE A 489 21.88 0.71 -1.83
N LEU A 490 22.45 1.53 -2.71
CA LEU A 490 21.95 2.84 -3.11
C LEU A 490 21.27 2.72 -4.47
N ASP A 491 20.13 3.40 -4.61
CA ASP A 491 19.43 3.63 -5.88
C ASP A 491 18.67 4.95 -5.74
N GLU A 492 18.46 5.67 -6.85
CA GLU A 492 17.61 6.85 -6.88
C GLU A 492 16.33 6.62 -7.69
N LYS A 493 15.31 7.43 -7.41
CA LYS A 493 14.02 7.28 -8.08
C LYS A 493 13.24 8.57 -8.18
N TRP A 494 12.69 8.80 -9.36
CA TRP A 494 11.49 9.59 -9.51
C TRP A 494 10.31 8.84 -8.88
N VAL A 495 9.87 9.26 -7.70
CA VAL A 495 8.59 8.88 -7.09
C VAL A 495 7.53 9.87 -7.56
N TYR A 496 6.41 9.39 -8.08
CA TYR A 496 5.38 10.25 -8.67
C TYR A 496 4.00 9.60 -8.61
N MET A 497 2.97 10.41 -8.37
CA MET A 497 1.61 9.89 -8.20
C MET A 497 1.04 9.36 -9.51
N LYS A 498 1.04 8.03 -9.68
CA LYS A 498 0.48 7.38 -10.86
C LYS A 498 -1.04 7.35 -10.74
N ASN A 499 -1.72 7.80 -11.79
CA ASN A 499 -3.07 7.34 -12.09
C ASN A 499 -2.99 5.86 -12.56
N GLY A 500 -2.71 4.93 -11.63
CA GLY A 500 -2.42 3.49 -11.83
C GLY A 500 -3.55 2.64 -12.42
N ARG A 501 -4.53 3.29 -13.08
CA ARG A 501 -5.59 2.68 -13.88
C ARG A 501 -5.23 2.63 -15.37
N LYS A 502 -4.14 3.28 -15.79
CA LYS A 502 -3.64 3.19 -17.16
C LYS A 502 -2.91 1.85 -17.39
N LYS A 503 -3.29 1.21 -18.49
CA LYS A 503 -2.76 -0.04 -19.06
C LYS A 503 -2.59 0.18 -20.55
N ASP A 504 -1.59 -0.40 -21.19
CA ASP A 504 -1.38 -0.31 -22.63
C ASP A 504 -2.27 -1.31 -23.38
N LYS A 505 -2.88 -0.87 -24.49
CA LYS A 505 -3.83 -1.66 -25.27
C LYS A 505 -3.09 -2.19 -26.50
N HIS A 506 -2.47 -3.34 -26.35
CA HIS A 506 -1.78 -4.00 -27.47
C HIS A 506 -2.76 -4.86 -28.25
N MET A 507 -2.92 -4.59 -29.54
CA MET A 507 -3.35 -5.59 -30.50
C MET A 507 -2.15 -6.49 -30.85
N PRO A 508 -2.31 -7.82 -30.94
CA PRO A 508 -1.45 -8.69 -31.76
C PRO A 508 -1.16 -8.07 -33.13
N ILE A 509 -0.01 -8.39 -33.73
CA ILE A 509 0.33 -7.95 -35.10
C ILE A 509 -0.14 -9.03 -36.06
N GLU A 510 -0.79 -8.62 -37.16
CA GLU A 510 -1.26 -9.49 -38.24
C GLU A 510 -0.21 -9.60 -39.35
N GLU A 511 -0.33 -10.60 -40.22
CA GLU A 511 0.64 -10.81 -41.31
C GLU A 511 0.62 -9.67 -42.33
N TRP A 512 -0.56 -9.20 -42.75
CA TRP A 512 -0.66 -8.03 -43.63
C TRP A 512 -0.14 -6.73 -43.00
N GLU A 513 -0.01 -6.64 -41.66
CA GLU A 513 0.66 -5.50 -41.01
C GLU A 513 2.20 -5.63 -41.06
N LYS A 514 2.75 -6.71 -41.62
CA LYS A 514 4.17 -6.82 -41.98
C LYS A 514 4.45 -6.05 -43.28
N GLU A 515 3.66 -6.30 -44.32
CA GLU A 515 3.79 -5.71 -45.66
C GLU A 515 3.32 -4.25 -45.75
N ASP A 516 2.25 -3.89 -45.02
CA ASP A 516 1.62 -2.57 -45.07
C ASP A 516 2.53 -1.46 -44.48
N GLU A 517 3.05 -0.57 -45.33
CA GLU A 517 3.92 0.55 -44.96
C GLU A 517 3.25 1.60 -44.07
N GLU A 518 1.95 1.86 -44.20
CA GLU A 518 1.26 2.78 -43.27
C GLU A 518 1.21 2.16 -41.87
N CYS A 519 0.94 0.86 -41.80
CA CYS A 519 1.03 0.08 -40.56
C CYS A 519 2.47 0.00 -40.03
N GLN A 520 3.50 -0.13 -40.89
CA GLN A 520 4.93 -0.02 -40.51
C GLN A 520 5.22 1.33 -39.84
N LYS A 521 4.76 2.44 -40.44
CA LYS A 521 4.87 3.81 -39.90
C LYS A 521 4.20 3.96 -38.53
N TYR A 522 3.24 3.11 -38.20
CA TYR A 522 2.61 3.01 -36.88
C TYR A 522 3.17 1.90 -35.96
N LYS A 523 4.18 1.11 -36.37
CA LYS A 523 4.86 0.08 -35.55
C LYS A 523 5.76 0.69 -34.47
N VAL A 524 5.13 1.26 -33.46
CA VAL A 524 5.73 1.51 -32.13
C VAL A 524 7.11 2.17 -32.21
N GLY A 525 7.24 3.24 -33.00
CA GLY A 525 8.24 4.25 -32.72
C GLY A 525 8.05 4.67 -31.26
N GLU A 526 9.04 4.39 -30.40
CA GLU A 526 8.91 4.67 -28.97
C GLU A 526 8.63 6.16 -28.80
N ARG A 527 7.43 6.49 -28.34
CA ARG A 527 7.03 7.88 -28.18
C ARG A 527 8.08 8.57 -27.33
N LYS A 528 8.73 9.61 -27.89
CA LYS A 528 9.54 10.62 -27.17
C LYS A 528 8.62 11.34 -26.18
N ALA A 529 8.23 10.63 -25.12
CA ALA A 529 7.11 10.93 -24.24
C ALA A 529 7.55 11.95 -23.18
N ARG A 530 7.84 13.17 -23.64
CA ARG A 530 8.24 14.34 -22.83
C ARG A 530 7.53 14.30 -21.48
N SER A 531 8.29 14.34 -20.39
CA SER A 531 7.91 13.94 -19.02
C SER A 531 6.79 14.78 -18.35
N LYS A 532 6.04 15.59 -19.10
CA LYS A 532 4.87 16.37 -18.65
C LYS A 532 3.66 15.49 -18.22
N ARG A 533 3.79 14.16 -18.23
CA ARG A 533 2.74 13.19 -17.84
C ARG A 533 2.48 13.12 -16.33
N PHE A 534 3.42 13.61 -15.50
CA PHE A 534 3.31 13.63 -14.04
C PHE A 534 3.52 15.06 -13.56
N PRO A 535 2.47 15.77 -13.09
CA PRO A 535 2.57 17.18 -12.69
C PRO A 535 3.34 17.35 -11.38
N SER A 536 3.46 16.27 -10.61
CA SER A 536 4.20 16.22 -9.34
C SER A 536 5.00 14.92 -9.32
N LYS A 537 6.31 15.06 -9.26
CA LYS A 537 7.29 14.00 -9.12
C LYS A 537 8.39 14.54 -8.21
N VAL A 538 8.89 13.71 -7.31
CA VAL A 538 10.06 13.99 -6.47
C VAL A 538 11.17 13.03 -6.91
N MET A 539 12.39 13.50 -7.04
CA MET A 539 13.55 12.61 -7.16
C MET A 539 14.08 12.33 -5.75
N THR A 540 14.39 11.07 -5.46
CA THR A 540 14.73 10.62 -4.10
C THR A 540 15.83 9.58 -4.15
N MET A 541 16.85 9.74 -3.32
CA MET A 541 17.91 8.77 -3.09
C MET A 541 17.58 7.94 -1.84
N GLY A 542 17.65 6.61 -1.95
CA GLY A 542 17.47 5.69 -0.82
C GLY A 542 18.70 4.82 -0.61
N VAL A 543 18.95 4.42 0.65
CA VAL A 543 19.90 3.35 0.98
C VAL A 543 19.24 2.32 1.89
N VAL A 544 19.42 1.04 1.55
CA VAL A 544 18.92 -0.13 2.31
C VAL A 544 20.02 -1.16 2.54
N ALA A 545 19.80 -2.01 3.54
CA ALA A 545 20.63 -3.17 3.86
C ALA A 545 19.74 -4.36 4.30
N PRO A 546 20.29 -5.58 4.35
CA PRO A 546 19.65 -6.70 5.04
C PRO A 546 19.31 -6.30 6.50
N PRO A 547 18.06 -6.49 6.97
CA PRO A 547 17.71 -6.21 8.37
C PRO A 547 18.54 -7.06 9.34
N VAL A 548 18.97 -6.46 10.46
CA VAL A 548 19.75 -7.16 11.49
C VAL A 548 18.89 -8.19 12.22
N THR A 549 19.19 -9.47 12.03
CA THR A 549 18.48 -10.59 12.69
C THR A 549 19.24 -11.21 13.87
N ASP A 550 20.52 -10.91 14.03
CA ASP A 550 21.40 -11.49 15.04
C ASP A 550 21.03 -10.99 16.46
N PRO A 551 20.62 -11.88 17.40
CA PRO A 551 20.24 -11.47 18.75
C PRO A 551 21.33 -10.76 19.55
N GLU A 552 22.61 -11.05 19.31
CA GLU A 552 23.73 -10.49 20.04
C GLU A 552 24.07 -9.09 19.53
N ILE A 553 24.10 -8.87 18.21
CA ILE A 553 24.20 -7.52 17.64
C ILE A 553 23.01 -6.66 18.11
N LEU A 554 21.81 -7.25 18.17
CA LEU A 554 20.61 -6.60 18.70
C LEU A 554 20.68 -6.37 20.23
N ARG A 555 21.52 -7.10 20.98
CA ARG A 555 21.78 -6.85 22.42
C ARG A 555 22.79 -5.72 22.59
N GLN A 556 23.91 -5.76 21.85
CA GLN A 556 24.94 -4.70 21.84
C GLN A 556 24.37 -3.35 21.38
N ALA A 557 23.40 -3.36 20.46
CA ALA A 557 22.62 -2.18 20.08
C ALA A 557 21.91 -1.50 21.27
N LEU A 558 21.35 -2.29 22.19
CA LEU A 558 20.58 -1.78 23.33
C LEU A 558 21.51 -1.27 24.44
N THR A 559 22.68 -1.89 24.63
CA THR A 559 23.64 -1.46 25.65
C THR A 559 24.42 -0.21 25.21
N LYS A 560 24.92 -0.16 23.97
CA LYS A 560 25.75 0.95 23.48
C LYS A 560 24.96 2.25 23.30
N ASN A 561 23.73 2.16 22.80
CA ASN A 561 22.88 3.33 22.51
C ASN A 561 21.86 3.63 23.64
N GLY A 562 21.91 2.89 24.74
CA GLY A 562 21.42 3.25 26.08
C GLY A 562 19.90 3.27 26.30
N GLN A 563 19.10 3.68 25.31
CA GLN A 563 17.66 3.81 25.43
C GLN A 563 16.92 3.37 24.16
N LEU A 564 15.71 2.85 24.34
CA LEU A 564 14.64 3.03 23.35
C LEU A 564 14.43 4.54 23.16
N ASN A 565 13.87 4.96 22.03
CA ASN A 565 13.41 6.35 21.91
C ASN A 565 12.44 6.67 23.07
N PRO A 566 12.33 7.92 23.56
CA PRO A 566 11.50 8.26 24.73
C PRO A 566 10.00 7.92 24.60
N ASP A 567 9.52 7.66 23.39
CA ASP A 567 8.18 7.20 23.04
C ASP A 567 8.03 5.66 23.02
N GLY A 568 9.10 4.91 23.29
CA GLY A 568 9.17 3.45 23.21
C GLY A 568 9.41 2.89 21.80
N THR A 569 9.64 3.72 20.79
CA THR A 569 9.83 3.23 19.40
C THR A 569 11.15 2.50 19.19
N TYR A 570 11.13 1.57 18.24
CA TYR A 570 12.24 0.68 17.91
C TYR A 570 13.26 1.40 17.01
N GLN A 571 14.50 1.47 17.49
CA GLN A 571 15.63 2.16 16.83
C GLN A 571 15.82 1.73 15.36
N PRO A 572 16.14 2.67 14.43
CA PRO A 572 15.99 2.47 12.99
C PRO A 572 16.93 1.42 12.39
N TRP A 573 18.12 1.21 12.94
CA TRP A 573 19.10 0.25 12.40
C TRP A 573 18.60 -1.21 12.33
N ARG A 574 17.51 -1.56 13.02
CA ARG A 574 16.95 -2.92 13.00
C ARG A 574 16.17 -3.27 11.74
N ASN A 575 15.72 -2.28 10.95
CA ASN A 575 14.67 -2.50 9.95
C ASN A 575 15.15 -2.64 8.48
N GLY A 576 16.45 -2.44 8.21
CA GLY A 576 17.03 -2.52 6.86
C GLY A 576 16.98 -1.21 6.07
N ARG A 577 16.49 -0.11 6.67
CA ARG A 577 16.48 1.25 6.12
C ARG A 577 17.69 2.00 6.68
N ILE A 578 18.50 2.59 5.82
CA ILE A 578 19.69 3.36 6.22
C ILE A 578 19.46 4.85 5.99
N PHE A 579 19.09 5.23 4.77
CA PHE A 579 19.08 6.62 4.31
C PHE A 579 17.91 6.87 3.36
N MET A 580 17.34 8.08 3.41
CA MET A 580 16.28 8.51 2.50
C MET A 580 16.32 10.03 2.38
N LYS A 581 16.73 10.55 1.23
CA LYS A 581 16.90 11.99 1.01
C LYS A 581 16.30 12.44 -0.32
N ARG A 582 15.62 13.58 -0.28
CA ARG A 582 15.12 14.29 -1.47
C ARG A 582 16.32 14.76 -2.30
N VAL A 583 16.26 14.56 -3.62
CA VAL A 583 17.27 15.08 -4.54
C VAL A 583 16.88 16.51 -4.86
N SER A 584 17.27 17.39 -3.95
CA SER A 584 16.91 18.80 -3.86
C SER A 584 18.12 19.63 -3.43
N LYS A 585 18.05 20.94 -3.66
CA LYS A 585 19.00 21.91 -3.11
C LYS A 585 18.27 23.16 -2.64
N MET A 586 18.79 23.77 -1.57
CA MET A 586 18.34 25.09 -1.14
C MET A 586 18.74 26.13 -2.18
N LYS A 587 17.78 26.97 -2.58
CA LYS A 587 17.95 27.99 -3.62
C LYS A 587 17.33 29.30 -3.16
N GLU A 588 18.07 30.39 -3.31
CA GLU A 588 17.58 31.73 -3.03
C GLU A 588 16.52 32.17 -4.07
N THR A 589 15.41 32.72 -3.60
CA THR A 589 14.37 33.30 -4.45
C THR A 589 14.85 34.62 -5.10
N LYS A 590 15.26 34.55 -6.38
CA LYS A 590 15.66 35.74 -7.18
C LYS A 590 14.57 36.81 -7.31
N ARG A 591 13.29 36.43 -7.16
CA ARG A 591 12.10 37.31 -7.17
C ARG A 591 11.17 36.88 -6.04
N ALA A 592 10.46 37.83 -5.43
CA ALA A 592 9.38 37.52 -4.49
C ALA A 592 8.17 36.98 -5.25
N SER A 593 7.37 36.12 -4.61
CA SER A 593 6.21 35.46 -5.24
C SER A 593 5.11 35.15 -4.23
N SER A 594 3.83 35.27 -4.64
CA SER A 594 2.69 34.80 -3.84
C SER A 594 1.94 33.64 -4.49
N HIS A 595 1.39 32.72 -3.68
CA HIS A 595 0.50 31.65 -4.14
C HIS A 595 -0.67 31.38 -3.18
N THR A 596 -1.84 31.07 -3.72
CA THR A 596 -3.06 30.73 -2.95
C THR A 596 -3.17 29.24 -2.62
N LYS A 597 -2.02 28.61 -2.31
CA LYS A 597 -1.86 27.20 -1.96
C LYS A 597 -1.43 27.14 -0.49
N PHE A 598 -2.33 26.73 0.40
CA PHE A 598 -2.17 26.79 1.85
C PHE A 598 -2.11 25.42 2.51
N HIS A 599 -2.83 24.44 1.96
CA HIS A 599 -2.98 23.15 2.62
C HIS A 599 -3.30 22.04 1.61
N ASP A 600 -2.65 20.90 1.78
CA ASP A 600 -2.64 19.77 0.84
C ASP A 600 -4.01 19.13 0.64
N SER A 601 -4.77 19.00 1.74
CA SER A 601 -6.17 18.55 1.73
C SER A 601 -7.00 19.47 0.84
N VAL A 602 -7.44 18.92 -0.30
CA VAL A 602 -8.33 19.58 -1.28
C VAL A 602 -9.56 20.21 -0.61
N LYS A 603 -10.07 19.62 0.49
CA LYS A 603 -11.20 20.19 1.25
C LYS A 603 -10.86 21.53 1.91
N ILE A 604 -9.74 21.61 2.63
CA ILE A 604 -9.31 22.84 3.31
C ILE A 604 -8.96 23.89 2.26
N GLN A 605 -8.31 23.48 1.17
CA GLN A 605 -8.05 24.35 0.02
C GLN A 605 -9.33 24.82 -0.70
N GLU A 606 -10.45 24.08 -0.62
CA GLU A 606 -11.78 24.53 -1.07
C GLU A 606 -12.49 25.47 -0.07
N LEU A 607 -12.19 25.39 1.23
CA LEU A 607 -12.66 26.37 2.23
C LEU A 607 -11.96 27.71 2.01
N PHE A 608 -10.63 27.71 1.85
CA PHE A 608 -9.88 28.93 1.52
C PHE A 608 -10.36 29.60 0.22
N ARG A 609 -10.70 28.82 -0.83
CA ARG A 609 -11.29 29.36 -2.08
C ARG A 609 -12.70 29.93 -1.94
N LYS A 610 -13.38 29.68 -0.83
CA LYS A 610 -14.71 30.23 -0.51
C LYS A 610 -14.63 31.40 0.49
N ASN A 611 -13.42 31.84 0.82
CA ASN A 611 -13.18 32.85 1.85
C ASN A 611 -13.74 32.46 3.24
N ASP A 612 -13.80 31.16 3.52
CA ASP A 612 -14.22 30.59 4.82
C ASP A 612 -13.42 31.18 6.00
N TRP A 613 -12.16 31.53 5.74
CA TRP A 613 -11.25 32.18 6.68
C TRP A 613 -11.70 33.59 7.14
N HIS A 614 -12.62 34.25 6.42
CA HIS A 614 -13.22 35.52 6.87
C HIS A 614 -13.99 35.34 8.18
N ALA A 615 -14.44 34.12 8.53
CA ALA A 615 -15.13 33.84 9.79
C ALA A 615 -14.24 33.98 11.04
N HIS A 616 -12.91 34.06 10.88
CA HIS A 616 -11.96 34.31 11.97
C HIS A 616 -11.68 35.81 12.20
N TYR A 617 -12.25 36.69 11.37
CA TYR A 617 -12.17 38.13 11.55
C TYR A 617 -13.44 38.64 12.27
N ASP A 618 -13.27 39.18 13.49
CA ASP A 618 -14.34 39.88 14.22
C ASP A 618 -14.20 41.41 14.06
N PRO A 619 -15.11 42.10 13.33
CA PRO A 619 -15.08 43.55 13.18
C PRO A 619 -15.37 44.32 14.47
N LYS A 620 -15.76 43.67 15.57
CA LYS A 620 -15.91 44.30 16.89
C LYS A 620 -14.62 44.26 17.71
N ASN A 621 -13.65 43.43 17.33
CA ASN A 621 -12.36 43.37 18.01
C ASN A 621 -11.39 44.38 17.40
N GLU A 622 -11.50 45.65 17.81
CA GLU A 622 -10.60 46.76 17.43
C GLU A 622 -9.12 46.51 17.76
N ARG A 623 -8.77 45.41 18.45
CA ARG A 623 -7.39 45.05 18.81
C ARG A 623 -6.85 43.86 18.03
N LEU A 624 -7.62 43.29 17.10
CA LEU A 624 -7.17 42.17 16.29
C LEU A 624 -6.10 42.65 15.28
N THR A 625 -4.85 42.25 15.49
CA THR A 625 -3.75 42.57 14.57
C THR A 625 -3.76 41.65 13.35
N VAL A 626 -2.93 41.98 12.35
CA VAL A 626 -2.64 41.05 11.24
C VAL A 626 -2.05 39.73 11.76
N GLY A 627 -1.20 39.79 12.79
CA GLY A 627 -0.62 38.60 13.44
C GLY A 627 -1.70 37.69 14.03
N ASP A 628 -2.57 38.24 14.88
CA ASP A 628 -3.64 37.48 15.53
C ASP A 628 -4.56 36.80 14.51
N LEU A 629 -4.98 37.51 13.45
CA LEU A 629 -5.85 36.93 12.42
C LEU A 629 -5.14 35.81 11.65
N LEU A 630 -3.86 35.96 11.30
CA LEU A 630 -3.08 34.92 10.64
C LEU A 630 -2.87 33.69 11.55
N ASP A 631 -2.63 33.89 12.84
CA ASP A 631 -2.42 32.80 13.79
C ASP A 631 -3.70 32.03 14.11
N ASN A 632 -4.85 32.73 14.24
CA ASN A 632 -6.17 32.09 14.30
C ASN A 632 -6.44 31.21 13.06
N ILE A 633 -6.06 31.67 11.86
CA ILE A 633 -6.17 30.90 10.61
C ILE A 633 -5.23 29.68 10.63
N VAL A 634 -3.98 29.83 11.10
CA VAL A 634 -3.01 28.73 11.21
C VAL A 634 -3.49 27.65 12.17
N GLU A 635 -3.97 28.02 13.37
CA GLU A 635 -4.50 27.05 14.34
C GLU A 635 -5.77 26.37 13.83
N HIS A 636 -6.74 27.13 13.30
CA HIS A 636 -8.03 26.57 12.89
C HIS A 636 -7.92 25.57 11.73
N TYR A 637 -7.08 25.86 10.73
CA TYR A 637 -6.92 24.99 9.56
C TYR A 637 -5.75 24.00 9.68
N GLY A 638 -4.94 24.08 10.75
CA GLY A 638 -3.79 23.21 10.97
C GLY A 638 -2.72 23.36 9.90
N LEU A 639 -2.30 24.60 9.62
CA LEU A 639 -1.34 24.89 8.56
C LEU A 639 0.09 24.48 8.96
N ASP A 640 0.83 23.92 7.99
CA ASP A 640 2.25 23.54 8.13
C ASP A 640 3.13 24.77 8.43
N ASP A 641 4.17 24.63 9.26
CA ASP A 641 5.04 25.74 9.68
C ASP A 641 5.61 26.53 8.49
N ASN A 642 5.92 25.85 7.37
CA ASN A 642 6.41 26.50 6.15
C ASN A 642 5.34 27.40 5.51
N VAL A 643 4.08 27.00 5.54
CA VAL A 643 2.96 27.83 5.08
C VAL A 643 2.68 28.95 6.08
N SER A 644 2.65 28.62 7.38
CA SER A 644 2.42 29.57 8.47
C SER A 644 3.41 30.73 8.41
N ASN A 645 4.72 30.46 8.31
CA ASN A 645 5.77 31.48 8.32
C ASN A 645 5.69 32.46 7.13
N PHE A 646 5.12 32.03 6.00
CA PHE A 646 4.95 32.84 4.80
C PHE A 646 3.49 33.30 4.56
N LEU A 647 2.57 33.07 5.49
CA LEU A 647 1.17 33.47 5.34
C LEU A 647 1.02 35.00 5.46
N CYS A 648 0.24 35.61 4.56
CA CYS A 648 -0.02 37.05 4.59
C CYS A 648 -1.39 37.41 3.97
N LEU A 649 -1.88 38.61 4.26
CA LEU A 649 -3.07 39.19 3.64
C LEU A 649 -2.63 40.18 2.55
N GLN A 650 -3.21 40.07 1.35
CA GLN A 650 -2.78 40.80 0.16
C GLN A 650 -3.92 41.66 -0.38
N TYR A 651 -3.67 42.95 -0.63
CA TYR A 651 -4.64 43.86 -1.24
C TYR A 651 -4.03 44.69 -2.39
N LYS A 652 -4.88 45.41 -3.11
CA LYS A 652 -4.47 46.32 -4.20
C LYS A 652 -4.71 47.77 -3.79
N ASP A 653 -3.71 48.62 -4.01
CA ASP A 653 -3.72 50.04 -3.69
C ASP A 653 -3.36 50.86 -4.94
N PHE A 654 -4.16 51.88 -5.26
CA PHE A 654 -3.99 52.68 -6.48
C PHE A 654 -2.91 53.76 -6.31
N LYS A 655 -1.74 53.53 -6.90
CA LYS A 655 -0.57 54.43 -6.83
C LYS A 655 -0.02 54.75 -8.22
N ARG A 656 -0.04 56.04 -8.58
CA ARG A 656 0.48 56.61 -9.84
C ARG A 656 -0.06 55.86 -11.08
N LYS A 657 -1.36 55.98 -11.33
CA LYS A 657 -2.14 55.30 -12.41
C LYS A 657 -2.24 53.77 -12.32
N ASN A 658 -1.36 53.08 -11.59
CA ASN A 658 -1.33 51.62 -11.51
C ASN A 658 -1.77 51.07 -10.14
N PHE A 659 -2.29 49.84 -10.12
CA PHE A 659 -2.54 49.12 -8.86
C PHE A 659 -1.26 48.44 -8.37
N ARG A 660 -0.76 48.87 -7.21
CA ARG A 660 0.31 48.19 -6.48
C ARG A 660 -0.29 47.15 -5.54
N THR A 661 0.20 45.92 -5.62
CA THR A 661 -0.07 44.89 -4.62
C THR A 661 0.69 45.19 -3.32
N VAL A 662 0.01 45.11 -2.17
CA VAL A 662 0.57 45.30 -0.84
C VAL A 662 0.30 44.06 0.01
N ASN A 663 1.30 43.61 0.77
CA ASN A 663 1.23 42.42 1.62
C ASN A 663 1.32 42.82 3.10
N LEU A 664 0.41 42.28 3.90
CA LEU A 664 0.35 42.38 5.35
C LEU A 664 0.88 41.05 5.94
N THR A 665 2.15 41.04 6.32
CA THR A 665 2.83 39.96 7.06
C THR A 665 2.66 40.16 8.57
N ARG A 666 2.98 39.15 9.40
CA ARG A 666 2.98 39.30 10.87
C ARG A 666 3.81 40.49 11.37
N GLU A 667 4.97 40.73 10.75
CA GLU A 667 5.90 41.83 11.09
C GLU A 667 5.32 43.23 10.82
N ASN A 668 4.28 43.34 9.98
CA ASN A 668 3.54 44.57 9.76
C ASN A 668 2.41 44.68 10.80
N GLU A 669 2.77 44.85 12.07
CA GLU A 669 1.91 44.80 13.27
C GLU A 669 0.76 45.84 13.35
N ASP A 670 0.53 46.63 12.29
CA ASP A 670 -0.62 47.53 12.20
C ASP A 670 -1.95 46.77 12.37
N GLU A 671 -2.93 47.43 13.00
CA GLU A 671 -4.32 46.97 12.99
C GLU A 671 -4.82 46.81 11.55
N VAL A 672 -5.43 45.64 11.24
CA VAL A 672 -5.68 45.17 9.87
C VAL A 672 -6.37 46.20 8.96
N ILE A 673 -7.27 47.01 9.54
CA ILE A 673 -8.33 47.74 8.81
C ILE A 673 -8.29 49.26 8.99
N LYS A 674 -7.53 49.81 9.96
CA LYS A 674 -7.33 51.27 10.09
C LYS A 674 -6.49 51.89 8.96
N ARG A 675 -5.94 51.07 8.05
CA ARG A 675 -5.27 51.52 6.82
C ARG A 675 -6.31 51.91 5.76
N GLN A 676 -6.13 53.08 5.15
CA GLN A 676 -6.93 53.51 4.00
C GLN A 676 -6.32 53.03 2.68
N ILE A 677 -7.13 52.49 1.80
CA ILE A 677 -6.79 52.19 0.40
C ILE A 677 -7.27 53.28 -0.54
N LYS A 678 -6.45 53.59 -1.55
CA LYS A 678 -6.89 54.41 -2.67
C LYS A 678 -7.56 53.51 -3.71
N THR A 679 -8.86 53.71 -3.95
CA THR A 679 -9.67 52.87 -4.86
C THR A 679 -9.75 53.44 -6.27
N ALA A 680 -9.62 54.75 -6.40
CA ALA A 680 -9.63 55.52 -7.65
C ALA A 680 -8.79 56.81 -7.47
N PRO A 681 -8.56 57.61 -8.53
CA PRO A 681 -8.10 58.99 -8.36
C PRO A 681 -8.89 59.71 -7.26
N ASP A 682 -8.13 60.17 -6.27
CA ASP A 682 -8.53 60.91 -5.06
C ASP A 682 -9.71 60.36 -4.24
N THR A 683 -10.06 59.08 -4.44
CA THR A 683 -11.04 58.35 -3.63
C THR A 683 -10.33 57.40 -2.67
N TYR A 684 -10.55 57.59 -1.38
CA TYR A 684 -10.01 56.78 -0.30
C TYR A 684 -11.13 56.17 0.53
N ARG A 685 -10.94 54.94 1.02
CA ARG A 685 -11.75 54.34 2.09
C ARG A 685 -10.90 53.41 2.94
N GLU A 686 -11.39 53.05 4.12
CA GLU A 686 -10.80 52.00 4.94
C GLU A 686 -10.85 50.64 4.20
N ILE A 687 -9.86 49.79 4.48
CA ILE A 687 -9.83 48.41 3.97
C ILE A 687 -11.01 47.64 4.55
N GLU A 688 -11.71 46.87 3.72
CA GLU A 688 -12.65 45.85 4.18
C GLU A 688 -11.99 44.47 4.15
N ILE A 689 -12.51 43.54 4.95
CA ILE A 689 -12.13 42.11 4.85
C ILE A 689 -12.32 41.55 3.42
N ASN A 690 -13.22 42.14 2.63
CA ASN A 690 -13.47 41.78 1.22
C ASN A 690 -12.36 42.23 0.25
N ASP A 691 -11.52 43.20 0.62
CA ASP A 691 -10.37 43.63 -0.18
C ASP A 691 -9.11 42.77 0.07
N LEU A 692 -9.14 41.96 1.13
CA LEU A 692 -8.03 41.15 1.59
C LEU A 692 -8.09 39.76 0.95
N GLN A 693 -7.07 39.43 0.17
CA GLN A 693 -6.83 38.09 -0.36
C GLN A 693 -5.77 37.41 0.50
N LEU A 694 -6.11 36.35 1.23
CA LEU A 694 -5.11 35.48 1.86
C LEU A 694 -4.18 34.90 0.78
N CYS A 695 -2.87 34.92 1.00
CA CYS A 695 -1.90 34.21 0.17
C CYS A 695 -0.67 33.78 0.99
N VAL A 696 0.12 32.86 0.45
CA VAL A 696 1.45 32.55 0.95
C VAL A 696 2.43 33.40 0.14
N TYR A 697 3.14 34.33 0.78
CA TYR A 697 4.11 35.22 0.15
C TYR A 697 5.52 34.83 0.57
N ILE A 698 6.32 34.41 -0.43
CA ILE A 698 7.74 34.12 -0.28
C ILE A 698 8.50 35.37 -0.72
N PRO A 699 9.24 36.05 0.19
CA PRO A 699 10.09 37.19 -0.16
C PRO A 699 11.15 36.88 -1.22
N LYS A 700 11.83 37.93 -1.72
CA LYS A 700 13.12 37.79 -2.41
C LYS A 700 14.19 37.53 -1.35
N GLY A 701 15.14 36.63 -1.61
CA GLY A 701 16.21 36.29 -0.67
C GLY A 701 15.88 35.12 0.26
N THR A 702 14.68 34.56 0.18
CA THR A 702 14.30 33.37 0.94
C THR A 702 14.95 32.13 0.35
N MET A 703 15.59 31.33 1.21
CA MET A 703 16.11 30.02 0.83
C MET A 703 14.98 29.00 0.81
N VAL A 704 14.59 28.54 -0.38
CA VAL A 704 13.56 27.51 -0.57
C VAL A 704 14.19 26.21 -1.06
N GLU A 705 13.65 25.08 -0.62
CA GLU A 705 14.05 23.78 -1.16
C GLU A 705 13.50 23.61 -2.58
N VAL A 706 14.36 23.25 -3.54
CA VAL A 706 13.97 23.02 -4.94
C VAL A 706 14.53 21.68 -5.42
N ASP A 707 13.65 20.83 -5.97
CA ASP A 707 14.04 19.60 -6.66
C ASP A 707 15.13 19.85 -7.71
N CYS A 708 16.16 19.00 -7.72
CA CYS A 708 17.26 19.07 -8.67
C CYS A 708 17.48 17.74 -9.38
N THR A 709 18.47 17.71 -10.27
CA THR A 709 19.04 16.48 -10.82
C THR A 709 19.87 15.76 -9.74
N CYS A 710 19.89 14.43 -9.81
CA CYS A 710 21.04 13.69 -9.27
C CYS A 710 22.16 13.93 -10.30
N ASP A 711 23.12 14.77 -9.91
CA ASP A 711 24.25 15.22 -10.72
C ASP A 711 25.54 15.19 -9.88
N SER A 712 26.70 15.40 -10.51
CA SER A 712 28.02 15.43 -9.84
C SER A 712 28.04 16.29 -8.56
N ALA A 713 27.40 17.45 -8.58
CA ALA A 713 27.43 18.38 -7.45
C ALA A 713 26.51 17.92 -6.31
N PHE A 714 25.31 17.42 -6.64
CA PHE A 714 24.45 16.77 -5.64
C PHE A 714 25.16 15.56 -5.01
N MET A 715 25.78 14.71 -5.83
CA MET A 715 26.50 13.50 -5.40
C MET A 715 27.64 13.83 -4.44
N LEU A 716 28.52 14.78 -4.78
CA LEU A 716 29.58 15.22 -3.87
C LEU A 716 29.01 15.77 -2.55
N SER A 717 27.90 16.52 -2.59
CA SER A 717 27.30 17.12 -1.39
C SER A 717 26.64 16.12 -0.43
N VAL A 718 26.22 14.94 -0.90
CA VAL A 718 25.44 13.97 -0.09
C VAL A 718 26.27 12.81 0.46
N MET A 719 27.45 12.54 -0.10
CA MET A 719 28.23 11.34 0.25
C MET A 719 28.77 11.34 1.68
N ASP A 720 28.89 12.51 2.32
CA ASP A 720 29.32 12.60 3.71
C ASP A 720 28.23 12.13 4.69
N GLU A 721 27.07 12.77 4.62
CA GLU A 721 25.85 12.41 5.35
C GLU A 721 25.46 10.93 5.14
N LEU A 722 25.65 10.44 3.92
CA LEU A 722 25.41 9.05 3.55
C LEU A 722 26.44 8.09 4.14
N GLY A 723 27.74 8.42 4.08
CA GLY A 723 28.81 7.63 4.68
C GLY A 723 28.66 7.51 6.20
N GLU A 724 28.29 8.61 6.85
CA GLU A 724 27.92 8.64 8.26
C GLU A 724 26.67 7.81 8.53
N SER A 725 25.59 7.96 7.76
CA SER A 725 24.37 7.17 7.91
C SER A 725 24.62 5.66 7.79
N VAL A 726 25.48 5.24 6.85
CA VAL A 726 25.89 3.83 6.69
C VAL A 726 26.69 3.35 7.90
N ARG A 727 27.65 4.13 8.41
CA ARG A 727 28.41 3.73 9.62
C ARG A 727 27.59 3.79 10.91
N ASN A 728 26.59 4.67 10.99
CA ASN A 728 25.63 4.72 12.10
C ASN A 728 24.63 3.55 12.06
N TYR A 729 24.28 3.05 10.86
CA TYR A 729 23.58 1.78 10.73
C TYR A 729 24.49 0.63 11.21
N TYR A 730 25.68 0.47 10.63
CA TYR A 730 26.64 -0.59 10.96
C TYR A 730 27.53 -0.25 12.19
N PHE A 731 26.98 0.35 13.24
CA PHE A 731 27.75 0.88 14.39
C PHE A 731 28.53 -0.19 15.20
N TRP A 732 28.24 -1.47 14.97
CA TRP A 732 28.89 -2.64 15.58
C TRP A 732 30.07 -3.17 14.74
N ILE A 733 30.21 -2.72 13.49
CA ILE A 733 31.30 -3.11 12.58
C ILE A 733 32.53 -2.23 12.86
N PRO A 734 33.70 -2.83 13.18
CA PRO A 734 34.94 -2.08 13.37
C PRO A 734 35.29 -1.17 12.18
N ARG A 735 35.97 -0.05 12.42
CA ARG A 735 36.25 0.95 11.37
C ARG A 735 37.23 0.44 10.31
N ASP A 736 38.10 -0.49 10.66
CA ASP A 736 39.01 -1.26 9.81
C ASP A 736 38.32 -2.34 8.96
N VAL A 737 37.15 -2.84 9.39
CA VAL A 737 36.33 -3.76 8.61
C VAL A 737 35.55 -3.02 7.53
N LYS A 738 35.67 -3.49 6.28
CA LYS A 738 35.03 -2.91 5.09
C LYS A 738 33.52 -3.14 5.07
N ILE A 739 32.79 -2.09 4.70
CA ILE A 739 31.37 -2.15 4.31
C ILE A 739 31.30 -2.01 2.79
N TYR A 740 30.43 -2.76 2.12
CA TYR A 740 30.29 -2.75 0.67
C TYR A 740 28.99 -2.07 0.26
N LYS A 741 29.10 -1.05 -0.59
CA LYS A 741 27.97 -0.23 -1.06
C LYS A 741 27.76 -0.46 -2.55
N VAL A 742 26.68 -1.15 -2.90
CA VAL A 742 26.24 -1.28 -4.30
C VAL A 742 25.63 0.04 -4.76
N LEU A 743 26.08 0.55 -5.90
CA LEU A 743 25.54 1.72 -6.61
C LEU A 743 25.37 1.35 -8.08
N ASP A 744 24.41 1.96 -8.77
CA ASP A 744 24.23 1.80 -10.21
C ASP A 744 25.37 2.47 -11.03
N ASN A 745 25.26 2.55 -12.36
CA ASN A 745 26.20 3.29 -13.21
C ASN A 745 25.52 4.31 -14.16
N ALA A 746 24.36 4.86 -13.78
CA ALA A 746 23.70 5.94 -14.51
C ALA A 746 24.59 7.19 -14.55
N GLY A 747 24.69 7.84 -15.72
CA GLY A 747 25.53 9.03 -15.91
C GLY A 747 25.16 10.26 -15.07
N GLY A 748 23.98 10.27 -14.43
CA GLY A 748 23.63 11.26 -13.41
C GLY A 748 24.49 11.15 -12.14
N HIS A 749 25.06 9.98 -11.86
CA HIS A 749 25.96 9.78 -10.72
C HIS A 749 27.35 10.42 -10.89
N GLY A 750 27.58 11.09 -12.02
CA GLY A 750 28.69 12.00 -12.25
C GLY A 750 29.65 11.53 -13.34
N THR A 751 30.58 12.40 -13.70
CA THR A 751 31.75 12.09 -14.52
C THR A 751 32.65 11.09 -13.80
N ASP A 752 33.39 10.29 -14.57
CA ASP A 752 34.33 9.27 -14.10
C ASP A 752 35.32 9.76 -13.03
N GLU A 753 35.76 11.03 -13.12
CA GLU A 753 36.58 11.71 -12.11
C GLU A 753 35.84 11.84 -10.77
N VAL A 754 34.70 12.53 -10.75
CA VAL A 754 33.83 12.70 -9.57
C VAL A 754 33.45 11.35 -8.94
N VAL A 755 33.21 10.33 -9.77
CA VAL A 755 32.93 8.95 -9.32
C VAL A 755 34.12 8.32 -8.60
N ARG A 756 35.37 8.66 -8.97
CA ARG A 756 36.57 8.32 -8.19
C ARG A 756 36.63 9.16 -6.91
N THR A 757 36.48 10.49 -7.01
CA THR A 757 36.52 11.41 -5.85
C THR A 757 35.64 10.96 -4.69
N TYR A 758 34.36 10.64 -4.92
CA TYR A 758 33.49 10.20 -3.81
C TYR A 758 33.65 8.71 -3.44
N ARG A 759 34.18 7.86 -4.33
CA ARG A 759 34.56 6.48 -3.99
C ARG A 759 35.73 6.48 -3.00
N ASP A 760 36.75 7.26 -3.31
CA ASP A 760 37.98 7.32 -2.53
C ASP A 760 37.71 8.01 -1.18
N TYR A 761 36.92 9.10 -1.18
CA TYR A 761 36.41 9.73 0.04
C TYR A 761 35.63 8.76 0.96
N LEU A 762 34.75 7.93 0.41
CA LEU A 762 34.00 6.91 1.17
C LEU A 762 34.92 5.80 1.71
N LEU A 763 35.98 5.45 0.98
CA LEU A 763 36.97 4.47 1.40
C LEU A 763 37.88 5.03 2.52
N GLU A 764 38.36 6.26 2.39
CA GLU A 764 39.28 6.88 3.35
C GLU A 764 38.57 7.29 4.65
N LYS A 765 37.47 8.05 4.56
CA LYS A 765 36.79 8.61 5.75
C LYS A 765 35.92 7.57 6.48
N TYR A 766 35.33 6.62 5.73
CA TYR A 766 34.34 5.68 6.26
C TYR A 766 34.67 4.19 6.02
N ASN A 767 35.73 3.85 5.27
CA ASN A 767 36.07 2.48 4.88
C ASN A 767 34.84 1.73 4.29
N ILE A 768 34.19 2.42 3.35
CA ILE A 768 33.08 1.91 2.54
C ILE A 768 33.60 1.71 1.10
N VAL A 769 33.63 0.46 0.63
CA VAL A 769 33.99 0.11 -0.74
C VAL A 769 32.76 0.28 -1.64
N LEU A 770 32.89 1.11 -2.66
CA LEU A 770 31.85 1.30 -3.68
C LEU A 770 31.92 0.19 -4.74
N LEU A 771 30.83 -0.55 -4.92
CA LEU A 771 30.67 -1.58 -5.94
C LEU A 771 29.68 -1.07 -7.01
N HIS A 772 30.18 -0.74 -8.19
CA HIS A 772 29.30 -0.39 -9.30
C HIS A 772 28.58 -1.62 -9.86
N GLN A 773 27.31 -1.46 -10.14
CA GLN A 773 26.44 -2.42 -10.80
C GLN A 773 26.76 -2.51 -12.30
N VAL A 774 26.45 -3.65 -12.91
CA VAL A 774 26.51 -3.77 -14.38
C VAL A 774 25.40 -2.91 -15.00
N PRO A 775 25.68 -2.14 -16.07
CA PRO A 775 24.66 -1.38 -16.78
C PRO A 775 23.42 -2.19 -17.16
N ARG A 776 22.30 -1.47 -17.29
CA ARG A 776 21.01 -2.00 -17.75
C ARG A 776 20.45 -3.19 -16.95
N SER A 777 20.93 -3.42 -15.72
CA SER A 777 20.62 -4.62 -14.92
C SER A 777 19.81 -4.34 -13.63
N PRO A 778 18.68 -3.60 -13.66
CA PRO A 778 18.04 -3.07 -12.44
C PRO A 778 17.61 -4.14 -11.42
N GLU A 779 17.29 -5.35 -11.85
CA GLU A 779 17.05 -6.52 -10.99
C GLU A 779 18.23 -6.90 -10.07
N THR A 780 19.46 -6.46 -10.35
CA THR A 780 20.61 -6.64 -9.46
C THR A 780 20.80 -5.51 -8.44
N ASN A 781 19.93 -4.49 -8.43
CA ASN A 781 19.81 -3.55 -7.33
C ASN A 781 18.67 -3.98 -6.39
N LEU A 782 18.92 -4.03 -5.08
CA LEU A 782 17.91 -4.44 -4.10
C LEU A 782 16.68 -3.51 -4.09
N LEU A 783 16.90 -2.22 -4.33
CA LEU A 783 15.85 -1.21 -4.31
C LEU A 783 14.92 -1.35 -5.52
N ASP A 784 15.49 -1.38 -6.73
CA ASP A 784 14.72 -1.44 -7.98
C ASP A 784 14.18 -2.85 -8.31
N LEU A 785 14.76 -3.91 -7.74
CA LEU A 785 14.21 -5.27 -7.81
C LEU A 785 12.76 -5.33 -7.30
N GLY A 786 12.43 -4.58 -6.23
CA GLY A 786 11.06 -4.55 -5.71
C GLY A 786 10.73 -3.59 -4.55
N ILE A 787 11.69 -3.05 -3.79
CA ILE A 787 11.39 -2.14 -2.66
C ILE A 787 10.80 -0.82 -3.17
N TRP A 788 11.35 -0.24 -4.23
CA TRP A 788 10.77 0.96 -4.83
C TRP A 788 9.37 0.73 -5.40
N MET A 789 9.14 -0.44 -6.01
CA MET A 789 7.82 -0.77 -6.56
C MET A 789 6.74 -0.85 -5.48
N SER A 790 7.07 -1.34 -4.27
CA SER A 790 6.14 -1.44 -3.14
C SER A 790 5.97 -0.10 -2.41
N ILE A 791 7.03 0.72 -2.29
CA ILE A 791 6.99 2.09 -1.76
C ILE A 791 6.12 2.98 -2.66
N GLN A 792 6.40 3.07 -3.95
CA GLN A 792 5.60 3.83 -4.94
C GLN A 792 4.12 3.39 -4.92
N SER A 793 3.88 2.09 -4.77
CA SER A 793 2.54 1.50 -4.64
C SER A 793 1.83 1.92 -3.35
N ALA A 794 2.55 2.19 -2.26
CA ALA A 794 2.00 2.71 -1.01
C ALA A 794 1.73 4.22 -1.07
N VAL A 795 2.64 5.01 -1.63
CA VAL A 795 2.43 6.46 -1.88
C VAL A 795 1.20 6.67 -2.78
N ASP A 796 1.06 5.89 -3.88
CA ASP A 796 -0.13 5.91 -4.76
C ASP A 796 -1.47 5.60 -4.03
N ARG A 797 -1.42 4.95 -2.86
CA ARG A 797 -2.60 4.69 -2.00
C ARG A 797 -2.85 5.78 -0.98
N MET A 798 -1.81 6.30 -0.33
CA MET A 798 -1.94 7.29 0.74
C MET A 798 -2.28 8.67 0.17
N SER A 799 -1.54 9.12 -0.85
CA SER A 799 -1.78 10.39 -1.57
C SER A 799 -3.02 10.37 -2.50
N HIS A 800 -4.06 9.59 -2.19
CA HIS A 800 -5.27 9.46 -3.00
C HIS A 800 -6.22 10.67 -2.83
N GLY A 801 -5.78 11.83 -3.29
CA GLY A 801 -6.57 13.05 -3.42
C GLY A 801 -5.71 14.23 -3.86
N ASN A 802 -4.54 14.36 -3.25
CA ASN A 802 -3.70 15.55 -3.27
C ASN A 802 -2.67 15.49 -4.43
N ARG A 803 -3.11 15.12 -5.64
CA ARG A 803 -2.23 14.65 -6.75
C ARG A 803 -1.44 15.71 -7.53
N HIS A 804 -1.35 16.92 -7.00
CA HIS A 804 -0.81 18.09 -7.71
C HIS A 804 0.23 18.85 -6.89
N ASP A 805 0.78 18.19 -5.88
CA ASP A 805 1.78 18.74 -4.99
C ASP A 805 3.00 17.82 -4.90
N VAL A 806 4.19 18.42 -4.91
CA VAL A 806 5.50 17.76 -4.85
C VAL A 806 5.85 17.45 -3.40
N ASP A 807 5.62 18.39 -2.50
CA ASP A 807 5.99 18.25 -1.08
C ASP A 807 5.08 17.23 -0.37
N VAL A 808 3.86 17.03 -0.89
CA VAL A 808 2.99 15.90 -0.50
C VAL A 808 3.52 14.55 -0.97
N VAL A 809 4.09 14.45 -2.18
CA VAL A 809 4.78 13.20 -2.59
C VAL A 809 5.90 12.91 -1.60
N TRP A 810 6.68 13.93 -1.22
CA TRP A 810 7.80 13.79 -0.30
C TRP A 810 7.35 13.39 1.11
N ARG A 811 6.38 14.08 1.72
CA ARG A 811 5.90 13.77 3.08
C ARG A 811 5.24 12.39 3.15
N GLU A 812 4.47 12.01 2.15
CA GLU A 812 3.83 10.68 2.06
C GLU A 812 4.86 9.58 1.76
N LEU A 813 5.94 9.88 1.02
CA LEU A 813 7.06 8.97 0.79
C LEU A 813 7.86 8.69 2.07
N ILE A 814 8.15 9.73 2.87
CA ILE A 814 8.77 9.58 4.20
C ILE A 814 7.86 8.78 5.14
N ALA A 815 6.57 9.13 5.23
CA ALA A 815 5.61 8.37 6.05
C ALA A 815 5.50 6.89 5.63
N VAL A 816 5.56 6.59 4.32
CA VAL A 816 5.63 5.22 3.78
C VAL A 816 6.95 4.53 4.14
N TRP A 817 8.08 5.23 4.06
CA TRP A 817 9.40 4.72 4.39
C TRP A 817 9.51 4.36 5.87
N ASP A 818 9.08 5.26 6.76
CA ASP A 818 9.15 5.06 8.21
C ASP A 818 8.25 3.90 8.68
N GLN A 819 7.17 3.65 7.96
CA GLN A 819 6.26 2.51 8.17
C GLN A 819 6.64 1.28 7.32
N TYR A 820 7.76 1.31 6.57
CA TYR A 820 8.14 0.22 5.69
C TYR A 820 8.68 -0.98 6.47
N ASP A 821 7.88 -2.05 6.49
CA ASP A 821 8.12 -3.34 7.15
C ASP A 821 9.43 -4.02 6.69
N SER A 822 10.32 -4.26 7.66
CA SER A 822 11.64 -4.87 7.46
C SER A 822 11.58 -6.27 6.84
N LYS A 823 10.53 -7.04 7.12
CA LYS A 823 10.34 -8.39 6.53
C LYS A 823 10.18 -8.35 5.02
N LYS A 824 9.78 -7.20 4.46
CA LYS A 824 9.75 -6.98 3.00
C LYS A 824 11.14 -6.70 2.45
N ILE A 825 12.00 -5.98 3.18
CA ILE A 825 13.41 -5.80 2.79
C ILE A 825 14.13 -7.15 2.84
N GLU A 826 13.96 -7.91 3.92
CA GLU A 826 14.49 -9.27 4.08
C GLU A 826 14.02 -10.21 2.94
N ALA A 827 12.72 -10.20 2.61
CA ALA A 827 12.17 -11.03 1.54
C ALA A 827 12.65 -10.61 0.15
N VAL A 828 12.84 -9.32 -0.11
CA VAL A 828 13.43 -8.84 -1.37
C VAL A 828 14.93 -9.15 -1.43
N TYR A 829 15.66 -9.14 -0.30
CA TYR A 829 17.08 -9.53 -0.24
C TYR A 829 17.29 -11.02 -0.50
N LYS A 830 16.50 -11.88 0.14
CA LYS A 830 16.47 -13.32 -0.16
C LYS A 830 16.04 -13.62 -1.60
N ARG A 831 15.25 -12.73 -2.22
CA ARG A 831 14.92 -12.81 -3.65
C ARG A 831 16.04 -12.29 -4.56
N TRP A 832 16.80 -11.27 -4.13
CA TRP A 832 17.96 -10.73 -4.85
C TRP A 832 19.10 -11.74 -4.93
N GLN A 833 19.40 -12.43 -3.83
CA GLN A 833 20.34 -13.57 -3.82
C GLN A 833 19.97 -14.60 -4.89
N LYS A 834 18.71 -15.04 -4.92
CA LYS A 834 18.20 -15.95 -5.97
C LYS A 834 18.15 -15.34 -7.38
N VAL A 835 18.18 -14.01 -7.53
CA VAL A 835 18.28 -13.36 -8.84
C VAL A 835 19.72 -13.41 -9.36
N LEU A 836 20.74 -13.28 -8.51
CA LEU A 836 22.14 -13.53 -8.92
C LEU A 836 22.29 -14.95 -9.46
N ASP A 837 21.77 -15.94 -8.73
CA ASP A 837 21.81 -17.36 -9.13
C ASP A 837 21.13 -17.57 -10.50
N LEU A 838 19.95 -16.97 -10.71
CA LEU A 838 19.22 -17.04 -11.98
C LEU A 838 19.90 -16.30 -13.15
N ILE A 839 20.75 -15.32 -12.87
CA ILE A 839 21.53 -14.63 -13.91
C ILE A 839 22.74 -15.46 -14.31
N ILE A 840 23.36 -16.16 -13.35
CA ILE A 840 24.47 -17.08 -13.60
C ILE A 840 23.98 -18.28 -14.44
N LEU A 841 22.84 -18.89 -14.05
CA LEU A 841 22.22 -20.01 -14.78
C LEU A 841 21.73 -19.65 -16.19
N ASP A 842 21.37 -18.38 -16.43
CA ASP A 842 20.88 -17.91 -17.75
C ASP A 842 21.99 -17.30 -18.62
N ASP A 843 23.26 -17.65 -18.36
CA ASP A 843 24.45 -17.14 -19.05
C ASP A 843 24.53 -15.59 -19.10
N GLY A 844 24.15 -14.92 -18.01
CA GLY A 844 24.05 -13.46 -17.94
C GLY A 844 22.77 -12.89 -18.55
N GLY A 845 21.81 -13.73 -18.94
CA GLY A 845 20.50 -13.38 -19.51
C GLY A 845 19.43 -12.98 -18.48
N ASN A 846 18.21 -12.74 -18.97
CA ASN A 846 17.04 -12.38 -18.17
C ASN A 846 15.79 -13.27 -18.42
N ARG A 847 15.90 -14.34 -19.22
CA ARG A 847 14.85 -15.35 -19.47
C ARG A 847 14.44 -16.00 -18.15
N LEU A 848 15.38 -16.56 -17.39
CA LEU A 848 15.07 -17.22 -16.11
C LEU A 848 14.65 -16.23 -15.03
N VAL A 849 15.35 -15.10 -14.93
CA VAL A 849 14.97 -14.01 -14.02
C VAL A 849 13.50 -13.68 -14.19
N GLU A 850 13.03 -13.42 -15.41
CA GLU A 850 11.64 -13.04 -15.67
C GLU A 850 10.65 -14.20 -15.64
N LYS A 851 11.09 -15.44 -15.93
CA LYS A 851 10.30 -16.66 -15.72
C LYS A 851 9.94 -16.87 -14.25
N PHE A 852 10.82 -16.45 -13.33
CA PHE A 852 10.67 -16.69 -11.88
C PHE A 852 10.43 -15.44 -11.03
N ARG A 853 10.58 -14.21 -11.56
CA ARG A 853 10.40 -12.95 -10.80
C ARG A 853 8.98 -12.85 -10.22
N GLY A 854 8.90 -12.75 -8.88
CA GLY A 854 7.62 -12.65 -8.17
C GLY A 854 6.88 -13.96 -7.92
N LYS A 855 7.36 -15.12 -8.43
CA LYS A 855 6.89 -16.44 -7.97
C LYS A 855 7.58 -16.78 -6.64
N LEU A 856 6.80 -17.17 -5.64
CA LEU A 856 7.27 -17.37 -4.25
C LEU A 856 7.65 -18.82 -3.90
N THR A 857 7.27 -19.80 -4.73
CA THR A 857 6.92 -21.15 -4.21
C THR A 857 7.58 -22.35 -4.89
N ILE A 858 8.53 -22.16 -5.82
CA ILE A 858 9.36 -23.27 -6.32
C ILE A 858 10.81 -22.78 -6.43
N ASP A 859 11.75 -23.69 -6.16
CA ASP A 859 13.16 -23.47 -6.47
C ASP A 859 13.36 -23.48 -8.00
N PRO A 860 14.10 -22.54 -8.61
CA PRO A 860 14.31 -22.55 -10.06
C PRO A 860 14.88 -23.86 -10.60
N LEU A 861 15.82 -24.48 -9.88
CA LEU A 861 16.44 -25.74 -10.30
C LEU A 861 15.40 -26.87 -10.40
N LEU A 862 14.46 -26.92 -9.45
CA LEU A 862 13.33 -27.87 -9.44
C LEU A 862 12.24 -27.54 -10.49
N VAL A 863 12.35 -26.43 -11.21
CA VAL A 863 11.48 -26.11 -12.35
C VAL A 863 12.22 -26.36 -13.66
N GLU A 864 13.50 -26.00 -13.78
CA GLU A 864 14.28 -26.34 -14.97
C GLU A 864 14.42 -27.85 -15.13
N GLN A 865 14.72 -28.60 -14.06
CA GLN A 865 14.68 -30.07 -14.08
C GLN A 865 13.32 -30.61 -14.58
N LYS A 866 12.20 -30.03 -14.14
CA LYS A 866 10.86 -30.48 -14.55
C LYS A 866 10.45 -30.06 -15.95
N GLU A 867 11.02 -28.97 -16.45
CA GLU A 867 10.80 -28.51 -17.82
C GLU A 867 11.72 -29.24 -18.80
N GLU A 868 12.89 -29.70 -18.34
CA GLU A 868 13.82 -30.59 -19.04
C GLU A 868 13.26 -32.03 -19.10
N GLU A 869 12.83 -32.60 -17.96
CA GLU A 869 12.06 -33.86 -17.88
C GLU A 869 10.88 -33.84 -18.88
N HIS A 870 10.12 -32.75 -18.91
CA HIS A 870 8.96 -32.58 -19.80
C HIS A 870 9.34 -32.22 -21.25
N LEU A 871 10.56 -31.76 -21.53
CA LEU A 871 11.08 -31.63 -22.89
C LEU A 871 11.55 -33.00 -23.42
N GLN A 872 12.29 -33.74 -22.59
CA GLN A 872 12.74 -35.11 -22.88
C GLN A 872 11.53 -36.02 -23.12
N GLN A 873 10.52 -35.99 -22.25
CA GLN A 873 9.26 -36.73 -22.45
C GLN A 873 8.61 -36.38 -23.80
N ARG A 874 8.52 -35.10 -24.16
CA ARG A 874 7.93 -34.67 -25.44
C ARG A 874 8.75 -35.11 -26.65
N LEU A 875 10.08 -35.13 -26.52
CA LEU A 875 10.95 -35.61 -27.60
C LEU A 875 10.79 -37.12 -27.79
N SER A 876 10.70 -37.88 -26.69
CA SER A 876 10.34 -39.31 -26.75
C SER A 876 8.96 -39.53 -27.37
N GLU A 877 7.94 -38.78 -26.95
CA GLU A 877 6.60 -38.82 -27.55
C GLU A 877 6.64 -38.52 -29.06
N GLN A 878 7.47 -37.57 -29.52
CA GLN A 878 7.63 -37.28 -30.94
C GLN A 878 8.35 -38.41 -31.71
N ILE A 879 9.37 -39.03 -31.11
CA ILE A 879 10.08 -40.18 -31.70
C ILE A 879 9.16 -41.40 -31.77
N GLU A 880 8.40 -41.70 -30.72
CA GLU A 880 7.41 -42.79 -30.70
C GLU A 880 6.33 -42.59 -31.78
N ASN A 881 5.80 -41.37 -31.93
CA ASN A 881 4.85 -41.07 -33.00
C ASN A 881 5.47 -41.22 -34.40
N ARG A 882 6.69 -40.70 -34.66
CA ARG A 882 7.31 -40.86 -35.99
C ARG A 882 7.68 -42.31 -36.31
N ASN A 883 8.06 -43.10 -35.32
CA ASN A 883 8.27 -44.54 -35.50
C ASN A 883 6.95 -45.28 -35.81
N ALA A 884 5.83 -44.86 -35.21
CA ALA A 884 4.51 -45.41 -35.54
C ALA A 884 4.02 -44.97 -36.94
N GLU A 885 4.33 -43.75 -37.39
CA GLU A 885 4.12 -43.32 -38.78
C GLU A 885 4.92 -44.19 -39.75
N LEU A 886 6.23 -44.35 -39.51
CA LEU A 886 7.11 -45.19 -40.33
C LEU A 886 6.64 -46.66 -40.40
N GLN A 887 6.13 -47.22 -39.29
CA GLN A 887 5.56 -48.58 -39.30
C GLN A 887 4.25 -48.70 -40.09
N ASN A 888 3.46 -47.63 -40.17
CA ASN A 888 2.30 -47.60 -41.06
C ASN A 888 2.73 -47.41 -42.53
N GLU A 889 3.73 -46.55 -42.81
CA GLU A 889 4.34 -46.39 -44.14
C GLU A 889 4.92 -47.73 -44.65
N GLU A 890 5.63 -48.47 -43.80
CA GLU A 890 6.10 -49.83 -44.07
C GLU A 890 4.94 -50.81 -44.30
N ALA A 891 3.90 -50.81 -43.44
CA ALA A 891 2.75 -51.71 -43.59
C ALA A 891 1.92 -51.42 -44.86
N GLU A 892 1.77 -50.15 -45.24
CA GLU A 892 1.09 -49.75 -46.48
C GLU A 892 1.91 -50.15 -47.72
N SER A 893 3.24 -49.97 -47.70
CA SER A 893 4.11 -50.43 -48.80
C SER A 893 4.03 -51.95 -49.02
N ASN A 894 4.19 -52.75 -47.95
CA ASN A 894 4.07 -54.22 -48.01
C ASN A 894 2.65 -54.71 -48.37
N SER A 895 1.64 -53.82 -48.42
CA SER A 895 0.28 -54.17 -48.82
C SER A 895 -0.03 -53.93 -50.30
N ASN A 896 0.87 -53.31 -51.05
CA ASN A 896 0.72 -53.06 -52.49
C ASN A 896 1.45 -54.10 -53.38
N ASP A 897 2.32 -54.95 -52.82
CA ASP A 897 3.12 -55.93 -53.56
C ASP A 897 2.32 -57.15 -54.11
N GLU A 898 1.00 -57.21 -53.93
CA GLU A 898 0.13 -58.29 -54.48
C GLU A 898 -0.62 -57.92 -55.78
N GLU A 899 -0.51 -56.68 -56.31
CA GLU A 899 -0.93 -56.37 -57.69
C GLU A 899 0.26 -56.36 -58.66
N GLU A 900 0.75 -57.56 -59.01
CA GLU A 900 1.62 -57.78 -60.20
C GLU A 900 0.85 -57.41 -61.48
N MET A 901 0.79 -56.11 -61.82
CA MET A 901 0.48 -55.69 -63.19
C MET A 901 1.69 -56.02 -64.08
N PRO A 902 1.53 -56.85 -65.13
CA PRO A 902 2.63 -57.20 -66.00
C PRO A 902 3.04 -55.97 -66.83
N PHE A 903 4.17 -55.36 -66.45
CA PHE A 903 4.87 -54.42 -67.34
C PHE A 903 5.42 -55.20 -68.54
N GLU A 904 5.01 -54.79 -69.74
CA GLU A 904 5.65 -55.25 -70.97
C GLU A 904 7.00 -54.51 -71.10
N ASP A 905 8.07 -55.25 -71.42
CA ASP A 905 9.41 -54.68 -71.63
C ASP A 905 9.43 -53.76 -72.88
N ASP A 906 9.21 -52.45 -72.68
CA ASP A 906 9.42 -51.41 -73.70
C ASP A 906 10.73 -50.65 -73.42
N PRO A 907 11.86 -51.05 -74.05
CA PRO A 907 13.18 -50.51 -73.74
C PRO A 907 13.45 -49.10 -74.30
N GLU A 908 12.50 -48.44 -74.98
CA GLU A 908 12.73 -47.10 -75.55
C GLU A 908 12.56 -45.95 -74.53
N GLN A 909 12.09 -46.18 -73.30
CA GLN A 909 11.87 -45.10 -72.31
C GLN A 909 13.06 -44.80 -71.36
N GLU A 910 14.05 -45.69 -71.20
CA GLU A 910 15.20 -45.43 -70.32
C GLU A 910 16.17 -44.35 -70.86
N GLU A 911 16.12 -44.02 -72.17
CA GLU A 911 17.03 -43.04 -72.78
C GLU A 911 16.51 -41.59 -72.68
N GLU A 912 15.19 -41.36 -72.54
CA GLU A 912 14.61 -40.00 -72.47
C GLU A 912 14.74 -39.37 -71.07
N ILE A 913 14.58 -40.16 -70.00
CA ILE A 913 14.75 -39.68 -68.61
C ILE A 913 16.22 -39.30 -68.32
N ARG A 914 17.18 -39.85 -69.06
CA ARG A 914 18.62 -39.62 -68.85
C ARG A 914 19.14 -38.29 -69.42
N MET A 915 18.31 -37.50 -70.11
CA MET A 915 18.71 -36.24 -70.76
C MET A 915 18.25 -34.95 -70.05
N HIS A 916 17.53 -35.03 -68.92
CA HIS A 916 17.00 -33.84 -68.23
C HIS A 916 17.42 -33.64 -66.77
N MET A 917 18.69 -33.94 -66.46
CA MET A 917 19.42 -33.28 -65.36
C MET A 917 20.64 -32.54 -65.92
N THR A 918 20.54 -31.22 -66.03
CA THR A 918 21.64 -30.33 -66.43
C THR A 918 22.53 -29.99 -65.24
N GLU A 919 23.86 -29.94 -65.44
CA GLU A 919 24.86 -29.68 -64.39
C GLU A 919 24.73 -28.29 -63.71
N GLN A 920 23.90 -27.38 -64.23
CA GLN A 920 23.82 -25.98 -63.78
C GLN A 920 23.16 -25.75 -62.41
N ASP A 921 22.37 -26.70 -61.89
CA ASP A 921 21.65 -26.51 -60.61
C ASP A 921 22.49 -26.86 -59.37
N PHE A 922 23.75 -27.31 -59.54
CA PHE A 922 24.62 -27.74 -58.42
C PHE A 922 25.80 -26.81 -58.10
N GLU A 923 26.08 -25.82 -58.96
CA GLU A 923 27.18 -24.86 -58.76
C GLU A 923 26.75 -23.58 -58.00
N GLN A 924 25.45 -23.28 -57.90
CA GLN A 924 24.93 -22.04 -57.30
C GLN A 924 24.75 -22.02 -55.77
N MET A 925 25.54 -22.80 -55.01
CA MET A 925 25.47 -22.80 -53.53
C MET A 925 26.84 -22.88 -52.79
N ASN A 926 27.97 -22.70 -53.48
CA ASN A 926 29.31 -22.85 -52.86
C ASN A 926 30.36 -21.77 -53.23
N GLU A 927 29.98 -20.68 -53.90
CA GLU A 927 30.86 -19.53 -54.16
C GLU A 927 30.11 -18.22 -53.85
N GLU A 928 30.30 -17.66 -52.65
CA GLU A 928 30.07 -16.25 -52.26
C GLU A 928 30.54 -16.03 -50.78
N ASP A 929 31.81 -16.35 -50.51
CA ASP A 929 32.60 -15.90 -49.35
C ASP A 929 33.97 -15.45 -49.90
N ASP A 930 34.58 -14.42 -49.30
CA ASP A 930 35.89 -13.82 -49.64
C ASP A 930 36.08 -13.22 -51.07
N GLU A 931 35.88 -11.90 -51.22
CA GLU A 931 36.97 -10.95 -51.56
C GLU A 931 36.51 -9.47 -51.45
N ASP A 932 37.44 -8.63 -50.96
CA ASP A 932 37.66 -7.17 -51.05
C ASP A 932 36.50 -6.15 -51.17
N ASP A 933 36.53 -5.17 -50.24
CA ASP A 933 36.33 -3.73 -50.52
C ASP A 933 37.11 -2.93 -49.44
N ASP A 934 38.33 -2.49 -49.78
CA ASP A 934 39.08 -1.46 -49.05
C ASP A 934 38.57 -0.08 -49.49
N ASP A 935 38.01 0.73 -48.58
CA ASP A 935 37.78 2.17 -48.81
C ASP A 935 38.16 2.98 -47.55
N ASP A 936 39.18 3.83 -47.70
CA ASP A 936 39.59 4.85 -46.73
C ASP A 936 38.73 6.10 -46.93
N ASP A 937 37.87 6.46 -45.96
CA ASP A 937 37.18 7.77 -45.93
C ASP A 937 37.70 8.63 -44.76
N GLU A 938 38.55 9.62 -45.08
CA GLU A 938 39.02 10.65 -44.17
C GLU A 938 37.98 11.78 -44.01
N ASP A 939 36.96 11.58 -43.17
CA ASP A 939 36.01 12.66 -42.82
C ASP A 939 36.66 13.68 -41.85
N SER A 940 37.33 14.68 -42.44
CA SER A 940 37.98 15.79 -41.73
C SER A 940 37.15 17.08 -41.71
N ASP A 941 36.95 17.62 -40.51
CA ASP A 941 36.78 19.04 -40.17
C ASP A 941 35.58 19.85 -40.72
N ASP A 942 35.38 21.01 -40.07
CA ASP A 942 34.62 22.20 -40.47
C ASP A 942 33.12 22.08 -40.87
N ASP A 943 32.24 22.24 -39.86
CA ASP A 943 30.93 22.89 -40.03
C ASP A 943 30.70 23.88 -38.86
N ASP A 944 30.97 25.16 -39.12
CA ASP A 944 31.04 26.25 -38.15
C ASP A 944 29.66 26.98 -38.06
N GLU A 945 28.69 26.43 -37.31
CA GLU A 945 27.40 27.10 -37.06
C GLU A 945 27.53 28.14 -35.92
N SER A 946 28.10 29.31 -36.25
CA SER A 946 28.12 30.48 -35.38
C SER A 946 26.80 31.26 -35.44
N ASP A 947 25.79 30.81 -34.69
CA ASP A 947 24.53 31.55 -34.47
C ASP A 947 24.77 32.83 -33.62
N GLU A 948 25.29 33.88 -34.26
CA GLU A 948 25.36 35.24 -33.72
C GLU A 948 23.98 35.92 -33.78
N ASP A 949 23.04 35.47 -32.95
CA ASP A 949 21.76 36.17 -32.65
C ASP A 949 22.06 37.50 -31.91
N SER A 950 22.52 38.48 -32.68
CA SER A 950 22.65 39.89 -32.32
C SER A 950 21.52 40.71 -32.94
N ASP A 951 21.30 41.91 -32.38
CA ASP A 951 20.35 42.93 -32.85
C ASP A 951 18.84 42.59 -32.79
N ASP A 952 18.22 43.00 -31.68
CA ASP A 952 16.97 43.78 -31.71
C ASP A 952 16.84 44.57 -30.39
N GLU A 953 17.58 45.69 -30.29
CA GLU A 953 17.40 46.69 -29.22
C GLU A 953 16.20 47.61 -29.55
N ASP A 954 14.97 47.13 -29.35
CA ASP A 954 13.76 47.96 -29.48
C ASP A 954 13.60 48.91 -28.27
N ASP A 955 14.11 50.14 -28.44
CA ASP A 955 14.11 51.26 -27.48
C ASP A 955 12.71 51.90 -27.33
N ASP A 956 11.82 51.23 -26.61
CA ASP A 956 10.43 51.67 -26.39
C ASP A 956 10.36 52.77 -25.30
N SER A 957 10.89 53.96 -25.64
CA SER A 957 10.92 55.14 -24.77
C SER A 957 9.57 55.89 -24.69
N ASP A 958 9.17 56.27 -23.47
CA ASP A 958 8.14 57.27 -23.09
C ASP A 958 6.81 57.36 -23.90
N TYR A 959 5.69 56.91 -23.29
CA TYR A 959 4.41 57.69 -23.23
C TYR A 959 3.43 57.28 -22.10
#